data_AF-A0A1H1YSJ5-F1
#
_entry.id   AF-A0A1H1YSJ5-F1
#
_cell.length_a   1.000
_cell.length_b   1.000
_cell.length_c   1.000
_cell.angle_alpha   90.00
_cell.angle_beta   90.00
_cell.angle_gamma   90.00
#
_symmetry.space_group_name_H-M   'P 1'
#
loop_
_entity.id
_entity.type
_entity.pdbx_description
1 polymer ?
#
loop_
_entity_poly.entity_id
_entity_poly.type
_entity_poly.pdbx_seq_one_letter_code
_entity_poly.pdbx_strand_id
1 'polypeptide(L)'
;MFAGRKRRRSTLALASAAVAASVVASLTTTDLGVVPAQALTTHTVTSPDGEITFAVHEQPSGALTYEVTAGTTTIFEESPLGIATSAVDFSTGLTYASQSRSTIDETYTLPAGTKPSYRDHANELVLGYTKGGQTMQLVVRAYDDGVAYRYVLPGGSGAVSITDERSGFRLPAPTGGWAAVWNGNYEQDYVYRSAAGLNDGTELTMPLLASIDDNAYFTVISEANVYNAGASFAPSLLKGSQANDGLLNVERTPDQAFPISSTYPFQTPWRAAIIASDLDVLVNSDLVQHLNPPATADADWVRPGRAAWSWFSDGDSAADLDKQKQVVDFAASMGFEYVTVDCCYDPDVDLPAISQYAAQRNVDIFAWVTAEPFATPAQADALAAEHKAYGVAGLKVDFFLNDSQNVMGWYQSIGDAAGEHELMLNFHGSTKPGGENRTWPWVVTSEAVAGTEHYLYPPPTTARLDATFPFVRNPIGGMDYTPTMISLNGSILTQAHTLAQSIVFTSGMVNYSDSVAAYEQWPGRHLMRAVPTVWDETRVVEGFPGDHVTMARRSGDDWFVGAITDPARTASVPLSFLGSGTYTATIFADDGAGRVSSVTTQTVTSADTLSLPMLATGGAAVHLSRTPLAQIGSGDVRYEAEAPGNTLSGGALVDACKGCSGGAKVGYLGQGGAVRFNDVMAGATGTHELTFTYTSGDPRSIQIEVNGAVVGTESLKDSGGWEFVNKWTIDVPLNAGANTIRFSHPSAYAPDVDALIVSRRTEAEAAGNTLAGGATATACGPCSGGSAVTGLAGGGSVTVNGVTASAAGNHTVRLDYAATLDATAQVSVNGGAPVTVDFPSTGGATATATVTAGLDLAAGAANAITVTGGSGAAPDLDRITVTN
;
A
#
# COMPACT_ATOMS: atom_id res chain seq x y z
N MET A 1 -13.70 -14.36 -53.07
CA MET A 1 -13.69 -13.89 -54.47
C MET A 1 -12.40 -13.10 -54.70
N PHE A 2 -11.77 -13.33 -55.85
CA PHE A 2 -10.49 -12.83 -56.40
C PHE A 2 -10.28 -11.30 -56.25
N ALA A 3 -9.09 -10.68 -56.24
CA ALA A 3 -7.71 -10.98 -56.69
C ALA A 3 -6.70 -10.11 -55.87
N GLY A 4 -5.44 -10.49 -55.57
CA GLY A 4 -4.26 -10.67 -56.45
C GLY A 4 -3.51 -9.32 -56.63
N ARG A 5 -2.17 -9.16 -56.55
CA ARG A 5 -1.00 -10.05 -56.58
C ARG A 5 0.29 -9.27 -56.20
N LYS A 6 1.27 -10.06 -55.71
CA LYS A 6 2.71 -9.83 -55.43
C LYS A 6 3.55 -9.16 -56.55
N ARG A 7 4.63 -8.45 -56.16
CA ARG A 7 5.95 -8.38 -56.85
C ARG A 7 7.06 -8.22 -55.79
N ARG A 8 7.90 -9.23 -55.53
CA ARG A 8 9.22 -9.59 -56.11
C ARG A 8 10.37 -8.59 -55.82
N ARG A 9 11.32 -9.08 -55.03
CA ARG A 9 12.68 -8.59 -54.79
C ARG A 9 13.56 -8.74 -56.04
N SER A 10 14.50 -7.82 -56.23
CA SER A 10 15.78 -8.04 -56.92
C SER A 10 16.82 -7.02 -56.47
N THR A 11 17.92 -7.53 -55.92
CA THR A 11 19.22 -6.88 -55.70
C THR A 11 19.89 -6.49 -57.02
N LEU A 12 20.63 -5.38 -57.06
CA LEU A 12 22.00 -5.32 -57.60
C LEU A 12 22.66 -3.96 -57.28
N ALA A 13 23.90 -4.03 -56.81
CA ALA A 13 24.82 -2.91 -56.62
C ALA A 13 25.44 -2.46 -57.95
N LEU A 14 25.83 -1.18 -58.05
CA LEU A 14 27.07 -0.75 -58.71
C LEU A 14 27.32 0.75 -58.51
N ALA A 15 28.55 1.05 -58.09
CA ALA A 15 29.14 2.36 -57.91
C ALA A 15 29.35 3.10 -59.24
N SER A 16 29.39 4.43 -59.20
CA SER A 16 30.10 5.27 -60.19
C SER A 16 30.34 6.67 -59.60
N ALA A 17 31.59 6.95 -59.26
CA ALA A 17 32.10 8.29 -59.00
C ALA A 17 32.31 9.02 -60.34
N ALA A 18 31.98 10.31 -60.40
CA ALA A 18 32.49 11.20 -61.44
C ALA A 18 32.65 12.63 -60.92
N VAL A 19 33.86 13.13 -61.12
CA VAL A 19 34.41 14.45 -60.82
C VAL A 19 33.79 15.52 -61.73
N ALA A 20 33.53 16.70 -61.20
CA ALA A 20 33.46 17.93 -61.99
C ALA A 20 34.06 19.09 -61.19
N ALA A 21 35.18 19.61 -61.70
CA ALA A 21 35.93 20.71 -61.15
C ALA A 21 35.43 22.07 -61.67
N SER A 22 35.42 23.04 -60.75
CA SER A 22 35.77 24.46 -60.90
C SER A 22 34.97 25.37 -61.85
N VAL A 23 34.30 26.36 -61.24
CA VAL A 23 34.37 27.77 -61.66
C VAL A 23 34.64 28.60 -60.40
N VAL A 24 35.82 29.24 -60.37
CA VAL A 24 36.24 30.20 -59.34
C VAL A 24 35.75 31.58 -59.78
N ALA A 25 34.89 32.20 -58.97
CA ALA A 25 34.59 33.62 -59.05
C ALA A 25 35.12 34.28 -57.77
N SER A 26 36.18 35.08 -57.95
CA SER A 26 36.83 35.86 -56.90
C SER A 26 35.91 36.98 -56.42
N LEU A 27 35.30 36.81 -55.25
CA LEU A 27 34.75 37.89 -54.45
C LEU A 27 35.70 38.13 -53.28
N THR A 28 36.32 39.29 -53.26
CA THR A 28 37.13 39.80 -52.14
C THR A 28 36.21 39.99 -50.94
N THR A 29 36.12 39.00 -50.06
CA THR A 29 35.54 39.16 -48.73
C THR A 29 36.54 39.89 -47.85
N THR A 30 36.14 41.09 -47.43
CA THR A 30 36.71 41.77 -46.27
C THR A 30 36.84 40.80 -45.11
N ASP A 31 38.05 40.72 -44.57
CA ASP A 31 38.45 39.93 -43.40
C ASP A 31 37.65 40.43 -42.17
N LEU A 32 36.44 39.89 -41.98
CA LEU A 32 35.75 39.95 -40.71
C LEU A 32 36.49 38.99 -39.81
N GLY A 33 37.36 39.55 -38.96
CA GLY A 33 38.13 38.78 -37.98
C GLY A 33 37.22 37.79 -37.28
N VAL A 34 37.47 36.50 -37.53
CA VAL A 34 36.89 35.41 -36.75
C VAL A 34 37.46 35.58 -35.35
N VAL A 35 36.68 36.23 -34.48
CA VAL A 35 36.94 36.18 -33.04
C VAL A 35 36.81 34.70 -32.68
N PRO A 36 37.85 34.05 -32.14
CA PRO A 36 37.72 32.67 -31.70
C PRO A 36 36.60 32.63 -30.67
N ALA A 37 35.61 31.76 -30.88
CA ALA A 37 34.61 31.47 -29.85
C ALA A 37 35.38 31.10 -28.58
N GLN A 38 35.19 31.88 -27.51
CA GLN A 38 35.79 31.54 -26.22
C GLN A 38 35.28 30.15 -25.84
N ALA A 39 36.20 29.22 -25.60
CA ALA A 39 35.84 27.89 -25.14
C ALA A 39 35.11 28.03 -23.79
N LEU A 40 33.89 27.51 -23.71
CA LEU A 40 33.12 27.43 -22.47
C LEU A 40 33.93 26.62 -21.45
N THR A 41 34.20 27.18 -20.26
CA THR A 41 34.76 26.38 -19.17
C THR A 41 33.71 25.36 -18.76
N THR A 42 34.07 24.07 -18.80
CA THR A 42 33.18 22.97 -18.46
C THR A 42 33.74 22.20 -17.27
N HIS A 43 32.90 21.95 -16.26
CA HIS A 43 33.21 21.13 -15.11
C HIS A 43 32.31 19.90 -15.10
N THR A 44 32.89 18.70 -15.03
CA THR A 44 32.10 17.45 -15.10
C THR A 44 32.19 16.66 -13.81
N VAL A 45 31.13 15.92 -13.48
CA VAL A 45 31.16 14.83 -12.49
C VAL A 45 30.48 13.62 -13.12
N THR A 46 31.08 12.45 -12.93
CA THR A 46 30.62 11.19 -13.51
C THR A 46 30.28 10.24 -12.36
N SER A 47 29.24 9.42 -12.53
CA SER A 47 28.85 8.37 -11.60
C SER A 47 30.00 7.40 -11.31
N PRO A 48 29.97 6.71 -10.17
CA PRO A 48 30.99 5.72 -9.84
C PRO A 48 31.23 4.63 -10.90
N ASP A 49 30.19 4.18 -11.60
CA ASP A 49 30.29 3.20 -12.70
C ASP A 49 30.77 3.78 -14.04
N GLY A 50 30.76 5.12 -14.19
CA GLY A 50 31.19 5.81 -15.40
C GLY A 50 30.08 6.13 -16.41
N GLU A 51 28.85 5.67 -16.20
CA GLU A 51 27.79 5.73 -17.21
C GLU A 51 27.06 7.08 -17.24
N ILE A 52 26.79 7.69 -16.08
CA ILE A 52 26.06 8.95 -15.97
C ILE A 52 27.04 10.11 -15.77
N THR A 53 26.98 11.13 -16.62
CA THR A 53 27.80 12.34 -16.49
C THR A 53 26.94 13.59 -16.41
N PHE A 54 27.24 14.44 -15.44
CA PHE A 54 26.69 15.78 -15.28
C PHE A 54 27.78 16.81 -15.64
N ALA A 55 27.52 17.65 -16.64
CA ALA A 55 28.45 18.67 -17.11
C ALA A 55 27.88 20.07 -16.84
N VAL A 56 28.62 20.92 -16.11
CA VAL A 56 28.28 22.32 -15.86
C VAL A 56 29.10 23.21 -16.80
N HIS A 57 28.44 24.12 -17.51
CA HIS A 57 29.05 25.05 -18.45
C HIS A 57 28.97 26.50 -17.94
N GLU A 58 30.11 27.20 -17.95
CA GLU A 58 30.18 28.63 -17.66
C GLU A 58 29.96 29.44 -18.94
N GLN A 59 28.83 30.17 -19.00
CA GLN A 59 28.48 31.00 -20.14
C GLN A 59 29.25 32.33 -20.13
N PRO A 60 29.48 32.97 -21.30
CA PRO A 60 30.18 34.27 -21.36
C PRO A 60 29.50 35.40 -20.55
N SER A 61 28.20 35.27 -20.28
CA SER A 61 27.43 36.18 -19.42
C SER A 61 27.68 35.97 -17.92
N GLY A 62 28.48 34.96 -17.54
CA GLY A 62 28.61 34.47 -16.16
C GLY A 62 27.36 33.73 -15.66
N ALA A 63 26.48 33.28 -16.55
CA ALA A 63 25.41 32.33 -16.22
C ALA A 63 25.96 30.90 -16.20
N LEU A 64 25.27 30.00 -15.52
CA LEU A 64 25.58 28.56 -15.53
C LEU A 64 24.48 27.80 -16.26
N THR A 65 24.89 26.85 -17.09
CA THR A 65 24.00 25.84 -17.66
C THR A 65 24.56 24.45 -17.39
N TYR A 66 23.76 23.40 -17.59
CA TYR A 66 24.22 22.03 -17.47
C TYR A 66 23.63 21.09 -18.52
N GLU A 67 24.32 19.99 -18.78
CA GLU A 67 23.87 18.85 -19.56
C GLU A 67 24.05 17.55 -18.77
N VAL A 68 23.22 16.55 -19.06
CA VAL A 68 23.33 15.22 -18.47
C VAL A 68 23.25 14.14 -19.55
N THR A 69 24.18 13.20 -19.51
CA THR A 69 24.22 12.05 -20.42
C THR A 69 24.28 10.74 -19.64
N ALA A 70 23.63 9.70 -20.16
CA ALA A 70 23.77 8.32 -19.72
C ALA A 70 24.31 7.46 -20.89
N GLY A 71 25.52 6.95 -20.75
CA GLY A 71 26.29 6.37 -21.85
C GLY A 71 26.45 7.40 -22.99
N THR A 72 25.84 7.13 -24.13
CA THR A 72 25.83 8.06 -25.29
C THR A 72 24.53 8.84 -25.46
N THR A 73 23.53 8.61 -24.59
CA THR A 73 22.20 9.21 -24.71
C THR A 73 22.14 10.49 -23.86
N THR A 74 21.71 11.58 -24.46
CA THR A 74 21.41 12.83 -23.74
C THR A 74 20.13 12.66 -22.95
N ILE A 75 20.18 12.87 -21.64
CA ILE A 75 19.02 12.85 -20.74
C ILE A 75 18.45 14.26 -20.57
N PHE A 76 19.34 15.23 -20.33
CA PHE A 76 19.00 16.65 -20.32
C PHE A 76 19.95 17.40 -21.26
N GLU A 77 19.35 18.15 -22.20
CA GLU A 77 20.06 19.14 -23.00
C GLU A 77 20.43 20.37 -22.15
N GLU A 78 21.13 21.34 -22.74
CA GLU A 78 21.61 22.53 -22.04
C GLU A 78 20.50 23.24 -21.24
N SER A 79 20.57 23.12 -19.92
CA SER A 79 19.54 23.49 -18.95
C SER A 79 20.04 24.60 -18.01
N PRO A 80 19.23 25.62 -17.70
CA PRO A 80 19.69 26.76 -16.91
C PRO A 80 19.83 26.44 -15.42
N LEU A 81 20.76 27.13 -14.75
CA LEU A 81 20.95 27.10 -13.30
C LEU A 81 20.98 28.53 -12.75
N GLY A 82 20.41 28.75 -11.56
CA GLY A 82 20.59 30.00 -10.82
C GLY A 82 19.61 30.15 -9.67
N ILE A 83 20.01 30.93 -8.67
CA ILE A 83 19.16 31.31 -7.53
C ILE A 83 19.27 32.82 -7.29
N ALA A 84 18.17 33.47 -6.93
CA ALA A 84 18.16 34.90 -6.63
C ALA A 84 17.72 35.15 -5.20
N THR A 85 18.45 36.06 -4.55
CA THR A 85 18.08 36.60 -3.24
C THR A 85 17.70 38.08 -3.37
N SER A 86 17.07 38.63 -2.34
CA SER A 86 16.79 40.08 -2.26
C SER A 86 18.06 40.96 -2.32
N ALA A 87 19.25 40.42 -2.04
CA ALA A 87 20.51 41.15 -2.05
C ALA A 87 21.34 40.92 -3.32
N VAL A 88 21.43 39.68 -3.79
CA VAL A 88 22.24 39.26 -4.94
C VAL A 88 21.47 38.24 -5.77
N ASP A 89 21.40 38.47 -7.08
CA ASP A 89 20.92 37.52 -8.08
C ASP A 89 22.10 36.69 -8.61
N PHE A 90 22.15 35.39 -8.32
CA PHE A 90 23.22 34.47 -8.75
C PHE A 90 22.90 33.74 -10.07
N SER A 91 21.99 34.25 -10.90
CA SER A 91 21.68 33.65 -12.22
C SER A 91 22.65 34.04 -13.35
N THR A 92 23.37 35.15 -13.20
CA THR A 92 24.28 35.70 -14.21
C THR A 92 25.44 36.46 -13.55
N GLY A 93 26.50 36.77 -14.30
CA GLY A 93 27.63 37.56 -13.82
C GLY A 93 28.40 36.90 -12.67
N LEU A 94 28.34 35.58 -12.55
CA LEU A 94 29.11 34.81 -11.58
C LEU A 94 30.58 34.79 -11.97
N THR A 95 31.45 34.84 -10.97
CA THR A 95 32.89 34.62 -11.14
C THR A 95 33.27 33.34 -10.43
N TYR A 96 33.79 32.36 -11.17
CA TYR A 96 34.32 31.12 -10.62
C TYR A 96 35.41 31.42 -9.58
N ALA A 97 35.32 30.77 -8.41
CA ALA A 97 36.23 30.99 -7.29
C ALA A 97 36.95 29.70 -6.86
N SER A 98 36.27 28.55 -6.86
CA SER A 98 36.84 27.30 -6.35
C SER A 98 36.07 26.07 -6.82
N GLN A 99 36.70 24.90 -6.73
CA GLN A 99 36.01 23.61 -6.80
C GLN A 99 36.57 22.63 -5.77
N SER A 100 35.74 21.68 -5.33
CA SER A 100 36.17 20.49 -4.57
C SER A 100 35.42 19.25 -5.06
N ARG A 101 36.06 18.10 -4.90
CA ARG A 101 35.50 16.79 -5.27
C ARG A 101 35.61 15.82 -4.10
N SER A 102 34.62 14.97 -3.97
CA SER A 102 34.52 13.94 -2.94
C SER A 102 33.78 12.74 -3.52
N THR A 103 33.93 11.60 -2.85
CA THR A 103 33.11 10.40 -3.09
C THR A 103 32.35 10.11 -1.81
N ILE A 104 31.08 9.76 -1.96
CA ILE A 104 30.20 9.27 -0.90
C ILE A 104 30.12 7.77 -1.11
N ASP A 105 30.32 6.99 -0.05
CA ASP A 105 30.13 5.54 -0.04
C ASP A 105 29.80 5.12 1.39
N GLU A 106 28.51 5.05 1.69
CA GLU A 106 28.02 4.62 2.99
C GLU A 106 26.85 3.66 2.85
N THR A 107 26.53 2.96 3.94
CA THR A 107 25.45 1.98 3.98
C THR A 107 24.58 2.24 5.18
N TYR A 108 23.26 2.15 4.99
CA TYR A 108 22.27 2.33 6.04
C TYR A 108 21.06 1.40 5.82
N THR A 109 20.18 1.35 6.81
CA THR A 109 18.93 0.59 6.79
C THR A 109 17.76 1.51 7.07
N LEU A 110 16.58 1.20 6.51
CA LEU A 110 15.33 1.89 6.81
C LEU A 110 14.31 0.87 7.31
N PRO A 111 13.64 1.09 8.46
CA PRO A 111 12.63 0.17 8.98
C PRO A 111 11.51 -0.08 7.96
N ALA A 112 10.92 0.98 7.41
CA ALA A 112 9.91 0.92 6.34
C ALA A 112 10.54 0.95 4.92
N GLY A 113 11.69 0.32 4.77
CA GLY A 113 12.42 0.26 3.51
C GLY A 113 11.85 -0.73 2.49
N THR A 114 12.28 -0.58 1.24
CA THR A 114 12.01 -1.45 0.09
C THR A 114 13.04 -2.57 -0.10
N LYS A 115 14.11 -2.55 0.70
CA LYS A 115 15.24 -3.48 0.67
C LYS A 115 15.93 -3.51 2.04
N PRO A 116 16.68 -4.57 2.37
CA PRO A 116 17.27 -4.73 3.71
C PRO A 116 18.47 -3.84 3.95
N SER A 117 19.08 -3.28 2.90
CA SER A 117 20.27 -2.43 2.98
C SER A 117 20.31 -1.45 1.82
N TYR A 118 20.62 -0.20 2.13
CA TYR A 118 20.76 0.92 1.21
C TYR A 118 22.24 1.29 1.10
N ARG A 119 22.75 1.52 -0.11
CA ARG A 119 24.14 1.97 -0.32
C ARG A 119 24.16 3.31 -1.04
N ASP A 120 24.43 4.37 -0.31
CA ASP A 120 24.61 5.72 -0.84
C ASP A 120 26.01 5.83 -1.44
N HIS A 121 26.10 5.73 -2.76
CA HIS A 121 27.36 5.72 -3.51
C HIS A 121 27.32 6.73 -4.67
N ALA A 122 28.08 7.81 -4.55
CA ALA A 122 28.12 8.89 -5.53
C ALA A 122 29.47 9.59 -5.61
N ASN A 123 29.72 10.22 -6.75
CA ASN A 123 30.75 11.24 -6.86
C ASN A 123 30.12 12.64 -6.73
N GLU A 124 30.73 13.50 -5.94
CA GLU A 124 30.27 14.86 -5.67
C GLU A 124 31.26 15.89 -6.23
N LEU A 125 30.71 16.96 -6.80
CA LEU A 125 31.41 18.15 -7.26
C LEU A 125 30.77 19.38 -6.63
N VAL A 126 31.56 20.17 -5.91
CA VAL A 126 31.16 21.47 -5.37
C VAL A 126 31.87 22.56 -6.14
N LEU A 127 31.11 23.45 -6.78
CA LEU A 127 31.62 24.61 -7.51
C LEU A 127 31.26 25.89 -6.76
N GLY A 128 32.27 26.65 -6.33
CA GLY A 128 32.09 27.92 -5.64
C GLY A 128 32.21 29.10 -6.60
N TYR A 129 31.24 29.99 -6.58
CA TYR A 129 31.20 31.23 -7.34
C TYR A 129 30.99 32.44 -6.44
N THR A 130 31.40 33.61 -6.91
CA THR A 130 31.24 34.89 -6.20
C THR A 130 30.52 35.93 -7.05
N LYS A 131 29.68 36.75 -6.41
CA LYS A 131 29.05 37.94 -6.98
C LYS A 131 28.68 38.92 -5.87
N GLY A 132 28.95 40.21 -6.09
CA GLY A 132 28.57 41.26 -5.12
C GLY A 132 29.18 41.08 -3.72
N GLY A 133 30.35 40.45 -3.61
CA GLY A 133 30.99 40.13 -2.32
C GLY A 133 30.37 38.96 -1.56
N GLN A 134 29.37 38.28 -2.13
CA GLN A 134 28.78 37.05 -1.58
C GLN A 134 29.22 35.82 -2.37
N THR A 135 29.11 34.66 -1.73
CA THR A 135 29.45 33.34 -2.30
C THR A 135 28.20 32.50 -2.48
N MET A 136 28.11 31.81 -3.61
CA MET A 136 27.13 30.75 -3.88
C MET A 136 27.90 29.51 -4.33
N GLN A 137 27.54 28.36 -3.78
CA GLN A 137 28.06 27.06 -4.15
C GLN A 137 26.98 26.28 -4.90
N LEU A 138 27.35 25.68 -6.02
CA LEU A 138 26.57 24.64 -6.68
C LEU A 138 27.15 23.29 -6.25
N VAL A 139 26.34 22.47 -5.59
CA VAL A 139 26.71 21.09 -5.21
C VAL A 139 26.02 20.15 -6.18
N VAL A 140 26.77 19.26 -6.82
CA VAL A 140 26.28 18.27 -7.78
C VAL A 140 26.71 16.88 -7.35
N ARG A 141 25.81 15.90 -7.41
CA ARG A 141 26.09 14.48 -7.21
C ARG A 141 25.67 13.67 -8.42
N ALA A 142 26.51 12.71 -8.80
CA ALA A 142 26.21 11.70 -9.80
C ALA A 142 26.27 10.31 -9.15
N TYR A 143 25.15 9.60 -9.23
CA TYR A 143 24.93 8.22 -8.79
C TYR A 143 24.84 7.33 -10.03
N ASP A 144 24.98 6.02 -9.85
CA ASP A 144 24.87 5.04 -10.95
C ASP A 144 23.44 5.01 -11.55
N ASP A 145 22.43 5.50 -10.82
CA ASP A 145 21.02 5.54 -11.21
C ASP A 145 20.41 6.95 -11.24
N GLY A 146 21.23 8.01 -11.22
CA GLY A 146 20.70 9.36 -11.32
C GLY A 146 21.65 10.49 -10.95
N VAL A 147 21.11 11.71 -10.96
CA VAL A 147 21.84 12.94 -10.65
C VAL A 147 21.04 13.84 -9.72
N ALA A 148 21.75 14.67 -8.96
CA ALA A 148 21.13 15.72 -8.18
C ALA A 148 22.01 16.96 -8.07
N TYR A 149 21.39 18.12 -7.93
CA TYR A 149 22.09 19.36 -7.57
C TYR A 149 21.32 20.21 -6.57
N ARG A 150 22.04 21.10 -5.87
CA ARG A 150 21.45 22.14 -5.01
C ARG A 150 22.36 23.36 -4.89
N TYR A 151 21.78 24.46 -4.42
CA TYR A 151 22.53 25.67 -4.10
C TYR A 151 22.82 25.75 -2.60
N VAL A 152 24.02 26.17 -2.24
CA VAL A 152 24.41 26.49 -0.86
C VAL A 152 24.93 27.93 -0.82
N LEU A 153 24.42 28.72 0.12
CA LEU A 153 24.86 30.08 0.42
C LEU A 153 25.59 30.05 1.78
N PRO A 154 26.92 29.86 1.80
CA PRO A 154 27.66 29.59 3.03
C PRO A 154 27.94 30.83 3.89
N GLY A 155 27.84 32.05 3.33
CA GLY A 155 28.33 33.28 3.97
C GLY A 155 27.30 34.02 4.83
N GLY A 156 27.76 34.65 5.91
CA GLY A 156 27.02 35.64 6.69
C GLY A 156 26.39 35.15 8.00
N SER A 157 25.85 36.09 8.77
CA SER A 157 24.91 35.85 9.88
C SER A 157 23.70 36.75 9.64
N GLY A 158 22.49 36.24 9.83
CA GLY A 158 21.25 37.03 9.64
C GLY A 158 20.37 36.48 8.54
N ALA A 159 19.32 37.24 8.20
CA ALA A 159 18.27 36.81 7.30
C ALA A 159 18.72 36.75 5.83
N VAL A 160 18.21 35.76 5.10
CA VAL A 160 18.27 35.65 3.65
C VAL A 160 16.85 35.49 3.13
N SER A 161 16.54 36.14 2.01
CA SER A 161 15.25 36.01 1.34
C SER A 161 15.47 35.58 -0.09
N ILE A 162 14.98 34.38 -0.45
CA ILE A 162 15.08 33.81 -1.79
C ILE A 162 13.89 34.30 -2.60
N THR A 163 14.16 35.13 -3.59
CA THR A 163 13.13 35.76 -4.42
C THR A 163 12.79 34.94 -5.64
N ASP A 164 13.74 34.12 -6.13
CA ASP A 164 13.53 33.34 -7.34
C ASP A 164 14.53 32.17 -7.48
N GLU A 165 14.15 31.17 -8.27
CA GLU A 165 15.02 30.10 -8.76
C GLU A 165 14.91 30.05 -10.30
N ARG A 166 16.05 29.99 -10.99
CA ARG A 166 16.17 30.03 -12.46
C ARG A 166 16.59 28.67 -13.04
N SER A 167 16.43 27.62 -12.24
CA SER A 167 16.70 26.24 -12.60
C SER A 167 15.69 25.72 -13.62
N GLY A 168 16.11 24.78 -14.46
CA GLY A 168 15.18 24.04 -15.31
C GLY A 168 15.76 22.72 -15.80
N PHE A 169 14.90 21.90 -16.40
CA PHE A 169 15.22 20.63 -17.01
C PHE A 169 14.80 20.66 -18.48
N ARG A 170 15.76 20.66 -19.40
CA ARG A 170 15.50 20.63 -20.84
C ARG A 170 15.53 19.20 -21.35
N LEU A 171 14.36 18.65 -21.66
CA LEU A 171 14.23 17.33 -22.25
C LEU A 171 14.54 17.36 -23.75
N PRO A 172 15.29 16.38 -24.31
CA PRO A 172 15.56 16.30 -25.75
C PRO A 172 14.27 16.18 -26.57
N ALA A 173 14.24 16.74 -27.78
CA ALA A 173 13.07 16.64 -28.64
C ALA A 173 13.06 15.35 -29.50
N PRO A 174 11.92 14.65 -29.66
CA PRO A 174 10.62 14.86 -29.00
C PRO A 174 10.43 13.91 -27.81
N THR A 175 10.65 14.40 -26.58
CA THR A 175 10.37 13.64 -25.34
C THR A 175 8.97 13.92 -24.80
N GLY A 176 8.21 12.88 -24.52
CA GLY A 176 6.95 12.94 -23.76
C GLY A 176 7.06 12.25 -22.40
N GLY A 177 6.00 12.29 -21.61
CA GLY A 177 6.03 11.75 -20.26
C GLY A 177 4.69 11.75 -19.53
N TRP A 178 4.64 11.12 -18.37
CA TRP A 178 3.48 11.08 -17.47
C TRP A 178 3.64 12.14 -16.40
N ALA A 179 2.70 13.07 -16.34
CA ALA A 179 2.73 14.19 -15.41
C ALA A 179 1.32 14.57 -14.94
N ALA A 180 1.23 14.90 -13.66
CA ALA A 180 0.03 15.40 -13.01
C ALA A 180 0.02 16.95 -12.98
N VAL A 181 -1.16 17.55 -13.05
CA VAL A 181 -1.33 18.99 -12.83
C VAL A 181 -1.21 19.25 -11.33
N TRP A 182 -0.47 20.27 -10.94
CA TRP A 182 -0.31 20.58 -9.52
C TRP A 182 -1.65 20.99 -8.86
N ASN A 183 -1.87 20.44 -7.66
CA ASN A 183 -2.77 20.99 -6.65
C ASN A 183 -2.14 20.73 -5.25
N GLY A 184 -2.67 21.33 -4.20
CA GLY A 184 -2.12 21.22 -2.83
C GLY A 184 -2.32 19.89 -2.08
N ASN A 185 -3.09 18.93 -2.59
CA ASN A 185 -3.30 17.60 -1.99
C ASN A 185 -2.56 16.44 -2.69
N TYR A 186 -1.95 16.68 -3.86
CA TYR A 186 -1.20 15.66 -4.61
C TYR A 186 -2.01 14.43 -5.10
N GLU A 187 -3.34 14.53 -5.12
CA GLU A 187 -4.25 13.47 -5.59
C GLU A 187 -4.74 13.71 -7.02
N GLN A 188 -3.82 13.82 -8.00
CA GLN A 188 -4.21 14.01 -9.41
C GLN A 188 -3.72 12.88 -10.31
N ASP A 189 -4.40 12.76 -11.46
CA ASP A 189 -4.05 11.78 -12.47
C ASP A 189 -2.72 12.11 -13.15
N TYR A 190 -1.81 11.13 -13.16
CA TYR A 190 -0.63 11.14 -14.01
C TYR A 190 -1.00 10.72 -15.42
N VAL A 191 -1.20 11.72 -16.29
CA VAL A 191 -1.57 11.50 -17.69
C VAL A 191 -0.35 11.62 -18.60
N TYR A 192 -0.32 10.80 -19.66
CA TYR A 192 0.69 10.95 -20.70
C TYR A 192 0.50 12.26 -21.47
N ARG A 193 1.58 13.03 -21.57
CA ARG A 193 1.68 14.29 -22.29
C ARG A 193 2.78 14.16 -23.34
N SER A 194 2.48 14.62 -24.55
CA SER A 194 3.49 14.75 -25.59
C SER A 194 4.51 15.85 -25.24
N ALA A 195 5.61 15.95 -25.99
CA ALA A 195 6.56 17.05 -25.84
C ALA A 195 5.90 18.44 -25.82
N ALA A 196 4.92 18.66 -26.71
CA ALA A 196 4.15 19.90 -26.74
C ALA A 196 3.26 20.06 -25.50
N GLY A 197 2.64 18.97 -25.01
CA GLY A 197 1.78 18.99 -23.81
C GLY A 197 2.55 19.11 -22.49
N LEU A 198 3.85 18.77 -22.46
CA LEU A 198 4.74 19.07 -21.34
C LEU A 198 5.20 20.53 -21.35
N ASN A 199 5.25 21.16 -22.53
CA ASN A 199 5.78 22.50 -22.71
C ASN A 199 4.69 23.59 -22.87
N ASP A 200 3.42 23.27 -22.63
CA ASP A 200 2.28 24.18 -22.86
C ASP A 200 2.06 25.26 -21.78
N GLY A 201 2.92 25.27 -20.75
CA GLY A 201 2.85 26.22 -19.63
C GLY A 201 1.96 25.76 -18.47
N THR A 202 1.44 24.53 -18.51
CA THR A 202 0.76 23.92 -17.36
C THR A 202 1.71 23.82 -16.17
N GLU A 203 1.19 24.09 -14.98
CA GLU A 203 1.86 23.86 -13.69
C GLU A 203 1.74 22.37 -13.36
N LEU A 204 2.86 21.66 -13.45
CA LEU A 204 2.95 20.21 -13.27
C LEU A 204 3.61 19.91 -11.93
N THR A 205 3.00 19.03 -11.15
CA THR A 205 3.61 18.57 -9.91
C THR A 205 4.83 17.69 -10.20
N MET A 206 5.76 17.65 -9.25
CA MET A 206 6.76 16.58 -9.17
C MET A 206 6.13 15.41 -8.39
N PRO A 207 6.54 14.15 -8.62
CA PRO A 207 7.48 13.70 -9.65
C PRO A 207 6.91 13.79 -11.07
N LEU A 208 7.77 13.82 -12.08
CA LEU A 208 7.39 13.69 -13.50
C LEU A 208 8.22 12.58 -14.13
N LEU A 209 7.58 11.63 -14.81
CA LEU A 209 8.27 10.58 -15.56
C LEU A 209 8.35 10.94 -17.04
N ALA A 210 9.55 10.96 -17.63
CA ALA A 210 9.76 11.11 -19.06
C ALA A 210 10.39 9.85 -19.68
N SER A 211 9.96 9.52 -20.91
CA SER A 211 10.55 8.45 -21.73
C SER A 211 11.49 9.06 -22.76
N ILE A 212 12.78 8.75 -22.64
CA ILE A 212 13.87 9.33 -23.43
C ILE A 212 14.25 8.35 -24.54
N ASP A 213 14.39 8.89 -25.76
CA ASP A 213 14.90 8.17 -26.94
C ASP A 213 14.20 6.82 -27.18
N ASP A 214 12.87 6.85 -27.29
CA ASP A 214 12.02 5.67 -27.54
C ASP A 214 12.17 4.57 -26.47
N ASN A 215 12.11 4.97 -25.19
CA ASN A 215 12.26 4.11 -24.02
C ASN A 215 13.68 3.53 -23.84
N ALA A 216 14.71 4.12 -24.44
CA ALA A 216 16.09 3.76 -24.13
C ALA A 216 16.46 4.10 -22.67
N TYR A 217 15.88 5.17 -22.14
CA TYR A 217 15.94 5.53 -20.72
C TYR A 217 14.60 6.08 -20.24
N PHE A 218 14.34 5.93 -18.95
CA PHE A 218 13.28 6.58 -18.21
C PHE A 218 13.88 7.51 -17.17
N THR A 219 13.34 8.73 -17.06
CA THR A 219 13.80 9.69 -16.05
C THR A 219 12.65 10.19 -15.19
N VAL A 220 12.79 10.10 -13.87
CA VAL A 220 11.84 10.68 -12.90
C VAL A 220 12.46 11.93 -12.31
N ILE A 221 11.90 13.08 -12.66
CA ILE A 221 12.29 14.40 -12.15
C ILE A 221 11.52 14.65 -10.85
N SER A 222 12.24 14.87 -9.76
CA SER A 222 11.67 15.22 -8.46
C SER A 222 12.61 16.12 -7.65
N GLU A 223 12.33 16.25 -6.37
CA GLU A 223 13.19 16.91 -5.39
C GLU A 223 13.33 16.04 -4.14
N ALA A 224 14.40 16.29 -3.38
CA ALA A 224 14.69 15.57 -2.14
C ALA A 224 15.19 16.52 -1.06
N ASN A 225 15.06 16.11 0.20
CA ASN A 225 15.37 16.95 1.36
C ASN A 225 14.57 18.27 1.34
N VAL A 226 13.28 18.16 1.02
CA VAL A 226 12.34 19.30 0.96
C VAL A 226 12.06 19.86 2.36
N TYR A 227 11.91 18.95 3.33
CA TYR A 227 11.78 19.26 4.76
C TYR A 227 13.08 19.76 5.41
N ASN A 228 14.11 20.03 4.61
CA ASN A 228 15.39 20.70 4.88
C ASN A 228 15.54 21.32 6.27
N ALA A 229 16.68 21.09 6.94
CA ALA A 229 16.98 21.54 8.30
C ALA A 229 16.25 22.84 8.73
N GLY A 230 15.17 22.68 9.48
CA GLY A 230 14.35 23.79 10.00
C GLY A 230 13.29 24.33 9.05
N ALA A 231 12.73 23.51 8.15
CA ALA A 231 11.70 23.89 7.18
C ALA A 231 12.06 25.15 6.36
N SER A 232 13.32 25.23 5.94
CA SER A 232 13.89 26.46 5.40
C SER A 232 13.49 26.75 3.95
N PHE A 233 12.65 25.91 3.33
CA PHE A 233 12.24 26.01 1.93
C PHE A 233 10.83 25.43 1.71
N ALA A 234 10.27 25.64 0.53
CA ALA A 234 8.96 25.14 0.10
C ALA A 234 9.10 24.18 -1.10
N PRO A 235 8.23 23.16 -1.22
CA PRO A 235 8.12 22.34 -2.42
C PRO A 235 8.06 23.16 -3.71
N SER A 236 8.58 22.57 -4.78
CA SER A 236 8.60 23.17 -6.12
C SER A 236 7.76 22.36 -7.11
N LEU A 237 7.39 23.01 -8.21
CA LEU A 237 6.70 22.41 -9.35
C LEU A 237 7.50 22.60 -10.64
N LEU A 238 7.07 21.95 -11.71
CA LEU A 238 7.61 22.09 -13.06
C LEU A 238 6.64 22.87 -13.95
N LYS A 239 7.16 23.78 -14.77
CA LYS A 239 6.34 24.54 -15.73
C LYS A 239 7.00 24.63 -17.11
N GLY A 240 6.26 24.23 -18.14
CA GLY A 240 6.71 24.33 -19.52
C GLY A 240 7.04 25.77 -19.94
N SER A 241 8.14 25.95 -20.66
CA SER A 241 8.61 27.26 -21.13
C SER A 241 7.71 27.95 -22.17
N GLN A 242 6.78 27.20 -22.81
CA GLN A 242 5.97 27.64 -23.95
C GLN A 242 6.76 28.00 -25.21
N ALA A 243 8.07 27.79 -25.21
CA ALA A 243 8.93 28.00 -26.37
C ALA A 243 8.99 26.76 -27.30
N ASN A 244 8.34 25.66 -26.89
CA ASN A 244 8.39 24.35 -27.51
C ASN A 244 9.83 23.84 -27.69
N ASP A 245 10.65 24.07 -26.65
CA ASP A 245 12.09 23.83 -26.63
C ASP A 245 12.51 22.76 -25.60
N GLY A 246 11.53 22.01 -25.08
CA GLY A 246 11.72 20.95 -24.09
C GLY A 246 11.99 21.43 -22.66
N LEU A 247 12.10 22.73 -22.40
CA LEU A 247 12.44 23.27 -21.09
C LEU A 247 11.26 23.25 -20.11
N LEU A 248 11.46 22.57 -18.99
CA LEU A 248 10.61 22.62 -17.79
C LEU A 248 11.31 23.48 -16.73
N ASN A 249 10.77 24.66 -16.44
CA ASN A 249 11.30 25.53 -15.40
C ASN A 249 10.90 25.00 -14.02
N VAL A 250 11.81 25.10 -13.04
CA VAL A 250 11.48 24.91 -11.63
C VAL A 250 10.83 26.19 -11.12
N GLU A 251 9.60 26.09 -10.62
CA GLU A 251 8.88 27.24 -10.06
C GLU A 251 8.36 26.94 -8.64
N ARG A 252 8.12 28.01 -7.88
CA ARG A 252 7.41 27.92 -6.61
C ARG A 252 5.97 27.48 -6.86
N THR A 253 5.42 26.72 -5.92
CA THR A 253 4.01 26.38 -5.94
C THR A 253 3.14 27.63 -5.73
N PRO A 254 1.90 27.66 -6.26
CA PRO A 254 0.96 28.75 -6.04
C PRO A 254 0.71 29.09 -4.56
N ASP A 255 0.84 28.11 -3.66
CA ASP A 255 0.72 28.33 -2.20
C ASP A 255 1.85 29.19 -1.63
N GLN A 256 3.04 29.12 -2.22
CA GLN A 256 4.20 29.91 -1.81
C GLN A 256 4.22 31.29 -2.48
N ALA A 257 3.21 32.11 -2.18
CA ALA A 257 3.01 33.43 -2.80
C ALA A 257 4.17 34.42 -2.56
N PHE A 258 4.90 34.27 -1.45
CA PHE A 258 5.96 35.19 -1.03
C PHE A 258 7.36 34.57 -1.20
N PRO A 259 8.43 35.40 -1.26
CA PRO A 259 9.80 34.91 -1.20
C PRO A 259 10.04 33.99 0.02
N ILE A 260 10.88 32.96 -0.15
CA ILE A 260 11.31 32.11 0.96
C ILE A 260 12.11 32.95 1.94
N SER A 261 11.80 32.85 3.23
CA SER A 261 12.47 33.59 4.29
C SER A 261 13.27 32.64 5.18
N SER A 262 14.58 32.85 5.27
CA SER A 262 15.49 31.96 6.02
C SER A 262 16.65 32.75 6.61
N THR A 263 17.67 32.06 7.11
CA THR A 263 18.92 32.64 7.62
C THR A 263 20.13 31.98 6.96
N TYR A 264 21.26 32.67 6.96
CA TYR A 264 22.54 32.05 6.61
C TYR A 264 23.07 31.16 7.76
N PRO A 265 23.79 30.06 7.45
CA PRO A 265 23.96 29.48 6.12
C PRO A 265 22.65 28.89 5.59
N PHE A 266 22.47 28.93 4.27
CA PHE A 266 21.26 28.45 3.60
C PHE A 266 21.59 27.41 2.53
N GLN A 267 20.69 26.45 2.32
CA GLN A 267 20.73 25.55 1.18
C GLN A 267 19.32 25.35 0.62
N THR A 268 19.20 25.13 -0.69
CA THR A 268 17.94 24.63 -1.28
C THR A 268 17.79 23.12 -1.01
N PRO A 269 16.56 22.57 -1.16
CA PRO A 269 16.38 21.16 -1.43
C PRO A 269 17.19 20.74 -2.66
N TRP A 270 17.37 19.44 -2.81
CA TRP A 270 17.95 18.87 -4.01
C TRP A 270 16.95 18.88 -5.15
N ARG A 271 17.41 19.27 -6.34
CA ARG A 271 16.76 18.95 -7.61
C ARG A 271 17.34 17.62 -8.07
N ALA A 272 16.49 16.62 -8.24
CA ALA A 272 16.92 15.23 -8.45
C ALA A 272 16.26 14.64 -9.69
N ALA A 273 17.00 13.79 -10.39
CA ALA A 273 16.50 13.02 -11.51
C ALA A 273 17.01 11.58 -11.40
N ILE A 274 16.09 10.63 -11.18
CA ILE A 274 16.36 9.21 -11.37
C ILE A 274 16.56 9.00 -12.88
N ILE A 275 17.54 8.20 -13.28
CA ILE A 275 17.86 7.89 -14.67
C ILE A 275 18.03 6.38 -14.76
N ALA A 276 17.07 5.71 -15.38
CA ALA A 276 17.00 4.26 -15.40
C ALA A 276 16.99 3.74 -16.84
N SER A 277 17.79 2.71 -17.11
CA SER A 277 17.82 2.04 -18.42
C SER A 277 16.57 1.20 -18.69
N ASP A 278 15.83 0.84 -17.65
CA ASP A 278 14.55 0.14 -17.71
C ASP A 278 13.72 0.44 -16.45
N LEU A 279 12.49 -0.09 -16.42
CA LEU A 279 11.56 0.15 -15.31
C LEU A 279 11.90 -0.64 -14.04
N ASP A 280 12.69 -1.70 -14.11
CA ASP A 280 13.14 -2.45 -12.94
C ASP A 280 14.19 -1.65 -12.16
N VAL A 281 15.17 -1.07 -12.87
CA VAL A 281 16.13 -0.12 -12.31
C VAL A 281 15.40 1.08 -11.70
N LEU A 282 14.40 1.60 -12.39
CA LEU A 282 13.63 2.76 -11.93
C LEU A 282 12.90 2.49 -10.60
N VAL A 283 12.18 1.37 -10.51
CA VAL A 283 11.42 0.98 -9.30
C VAL A 283 12.35 0.72 -8.11
N ASN A 284 13.58 0.30 -8.36
CA ASN A 284 14.56 -0.04 -7.34
C ASN A 284 15.51 1.12 -6.97
N SER A 285 15.35 2.31 -7.53
CA SER A 285 16.17 3.48 -7.20
C SER A 285 15.94 3.95 -5.76
N ASP A 286 17.02 4.37 -5.09
CA ASP A 286 17.00 4.95 -3.73
C ASP A 286 17.50 6.41 -3.73
N LEU A 287 17.63 7.03 -4.90
CA LEU A 287 18.25 8.34 -5.08
C LEU A 287 17.66 9.40 -4.13
N VAL A 288 16.33 9.42 -4.01
CA VAL A 288 15.64 10.41 -3.18
C VAL A 288 15.99 10.23 -1.69
N GLN A 289 16.11 8.99 -1.21
CA GLN A 289 16.52 8.71 0.17
C GLN A 289 18.01 9.07 0.38
N HIS A 290 18.90 8.78 -0.56
CA HIS A 290 20.33 9.12 -0.48
C HIS A 290 20.61 10.62 -0.30
N LEU A 291 19.69 11.46 -0.77
CA LEU A 291 19.84 12.92 -0.70
C LEU A 291 19.40 13.55 0.63
N ASN A 292 18.90 12.74 1.56
CA ASN A 292 18.44 13.17 2.88
C ASN A 292 19.47 12.88 3.99
N PRO A 293 19.50 13.68 5.07
CA PRO A 293 20.34 13.38 6.22
C PRO A 293 19.87 12.11 6.94
N PRO A 294 20.77 11.42 7.67
CA PRO A 294 20.38 10.32 8.55
C PRO A 294 19.54 10.83 9.74
N ALA A 295 18.76 9.93 10.33
CA ALA A 295 18.04 10.17 11.56
C ALA A 295 18.98 10.54 12.72
N THR A 296 18.51 11.44 13.59
CA THR A 296 19.23 11.84 14.82
C THR A 296 18.83 11.01 16.03
N ALA A 297 17.66 10.35 16.00
CA ALA A 297 17.14 9.48 17.04
C ALA A 297 17.11 8.01 16.59
N ASP A 298 17.04 7.11 17.57
CA ASP A 298 16.92 5.68 17.33
C ASP A 298 15.51 5.34 16.80
N ALA A 299 15.45 4.39 15.87
CA ALA A 299 14.23 3.92 15.21
C ALA A 299 13.96 2.43 15.44
N ASP A 300 14.66 1.80 16.40
CA ASP A 300 14.49 0.38 16.76
C ASP A 300 13.07 0.01 17.24
N TRP A 301 12.20 0.98 17.52
CA TRP A 301 10.79 0.79 17.87
C TRP A 301 9.83 0.85 16.67
N VAL A 302 10.28 1.32 15.50
CA VAL A 302 9.43 1.47 14.30
C VAL A 302 9.08 0.09 13.74
N ARG A 303 7.79 -0.16 13.53
CA ARG A 303 7.26 -1.46 13.07
C ARG A 303 6.31 -1.26 11.88
N PRO A 304 6.78 -1.40 10.63
CA PRO A 304 5.90 -1.48 9.47
C PRO A 304 4.88 -2.61 9.62
N GLY A 305 3.71 -2.49 9.00
CA GLY A 305 2.70 -3.53 9.11
C GLY A 305 1.40 -3.23 8.36
N ARG A 306 0.40 -4.05 8.62
CA ARG A 306 -0.90 -4.02 7.95
C ARG A 306 -1.95 -3.50 8.92
N ALA A 307 -2.91 -2.75 8.38
CA ALA A 307 -4.01 -2.24 9.16
C ALA A 307 -5.35 -2.64 8.55
N ALA A 308 -6.29 -3.03 9.42
CA ALA A 308 -7.70 -2.99 9.08
C ALA A 308 -8.20 -1.54 9.18
N TRP A 309 -8.93 -1.06 8.17
CA TRP A 309 -9.39 0.32 8.09
C TRP A 309 -10.87 0.40 7.70
N SER A 310 -11.72 0.74 8.67
CA SER A 310 -13.17 0.65 8.52
C SER A 310 -13.83 1.87 7.88
N TRP A 311 -13.18 3.04 7.92
CA TRP A 311 -13.77 4.32 7.48
C TRP A 311 -14.30 4.28 6.04
N PHE A 312 -13.55 3.63 5.14
CA PHE A 312 -13.96 3.51 3.74
C PHE A 312 -15.32 2.83 3.57
N SER A 313 -15.59 1.79 4.37
CA SER A 313 -16.84 1.04 4.33
C SER A 313 -17.92 1.58 5.29
N ASP A 314 -17.51 2.28 6.34
CA ASP A 314 -18.36 2.74 7.44
C ASP A 314 -17.74 4.00 8.08
N GLY A 315 -18.06 5.17 7.52
CA GLY A 315 -17.38 6.44 7.81
C GLY A 315 -17.50 6.92 9.26
N ASP A 316 -18.52 6.50 9.99
CA ASP A 316 -18.75 6.90 11.39
C ASP A 316 -18.35 5.79 12.39
N SER A 317 -17.70 4.72 11.92
CA SER A 317 -17.38 3.54 12.74
C SER A 317 -16.47 3.82 13.93
N ALA A 318 -15.66 4.89 13.92
CA ALA A 318 -14.71 5.20 14.98
C ALA A 318 -15.39 5.60 16.31
N ALA A 319 -16.58 6.21 16.24
CA ALA A 319 -17.35 6.64 17.42
C ALA A 319 -18.14 5.49 18.09
N ASP A 320 -18.13 4.29 17.50
CA ASP A 320 -18.84 3.12 18.02
C ASP A 320 -17.82 2.08 18.51
N LEU A 321 -17.64 2.03 19.82
CA LEU A 321 -16.69 1.11 20.46
C LEU A 321 -16.94 -0.36 20.09
N ASP A 322 -18.20 -0.77 19.91
CA ASP A 322 -18.50 -2.17 19.59
C ASP A 322 -18.14 -2.48 18.13
N LYS A 323 -18.29 -1.51 17.21
CA LYS A 323 -17.76 -1.64 15.84
C LYS A 323 -16.23 -1.71 15.85
N GLN A 324 -15.56 -0.85 16.59
CA GLN A 324 -14.08 -0.86 16.66
C GLN A 324 -13.53 -2.16 17.27
N LYS A 325 -14.19 -2.73 18.29
CA LYS A 325 -13.84 -4.06 18.81
C LYS A 325 -13.92 -5.14 17.74
N GLN A 326 -14.92 -5.11 16.85
CA GLN A 326 -15.03 -6.06 15.75
C GLN A 326 -13.89 -5.91 14.73
N VAL A 327 -13.45 -4.68 14.45
CA VAL A 327 -12.30 -4.41 13.58
C VAL A 327 -11.00 -4.92 14.21
N VAL A 328 -10.82 -4.72 15.52
CA VAL A 328 -9.69 -5.26 16.28
C VAL A 328 -9.70 -6.80 16.28
N ASP A 329 -10.85 -7.42 16.54
CA ASP A 329 -10.98 -8.88 16.53
C ASP A 329 -10.63 -9.44 15.13
N PHE A 330 -11.06 -8.76 14.07
CA PHE A 330 -10.69 -9.09 12.70
C PHE A 330 -9.19 -8.96 12.46
N ALA A 331 -8.58 -7.82 12.81
CA ALA A 331 -7.14 -7.59 12.66
C ALA A 331 -6.33 -8.69 13.37
N ALA A 332 -6.69 -9.02 14.62
CA ALA A 332 -6.08 -10.11 15.37
C ALA A 332 -6.24 -11.47 14.66
N SER A 333 -7.44 -11.78 14.14
CA SER A 333 -7.69 -13.04 13.40
C SER A 333 -6.90 -13.15 12.09
N MET A 334 -6.63 -12.01 11.46
CA MET A 334 -5.82 -11.90 10.24
C MET A 334 -4.32 -11.88 10.55
N GLY A 335 -3.94 -11.70 11.83
CA GLY A 335 -2.57 -11.45 12.24
C GLY A 335 -2.05 -10.10 11.74
N PHE A 336 -2.93 -9.12 11.54
CA PHE A 336 -2.55 -7.74 11.23
C PHE A 336 -2.03 -7.05 12.49
N GLU A 337 -1.04 -6.20 12.29
CA GLU A 337 -0.40 -5.45 13.36
C GLU A 337 -1.30 -4.34 13.88
N TYR A 338 -2.11 -3.72 13.02
CA TYR A 338 -2.77 -2.46 13.33
C TYR A 338 -4.29 -2.44 13.04
N VAL A 339 -4.96 -1.54 13.73
CA VAL A 339 -6.22 -0.93 13.28
C VAL A 339 -6.00 0.56 13.12
N THR A 340 -6.44 1.11 11.99
CA THR A 340 -6.46 2.56 11.77
C THR A 340 -7.84 3.08 12.20
N VAL A 341 -7.89 3.74 13.35
CA VAL A 341 -9.07 4.44 13.86
C VAL A 341 -9.10 5.82 13.19
N ASP A 342 -9.93 5.93 12.16
CA ASP A 342 -10.08 7.18 11.40
C ASP A 342 -10.95 8.21 12.16
N CYS A 343 -11.36 9.30 11.50
CA CYS A 343 -12.04 10.45 12.10
C CYS A 343 -13.23 10.14 13.02
N CYS A 344 -13.73 11.22 13.63
CA CYS A 344 -15.11 11.30 14.10
C CYS A 344 -15.37 10.65 15.48
N TYR A 345 -14.31 10.46 16.27
CA TYR A 345 -14.30 9.98 17.66
C TYR A 345 -14.02 11.09 18.70
N ASP A 346 -14.24 10.80 19.99
CA ASP A 346 -13.74 11.60 21.12
C ASP A 346 -12.38 11.04 21.58
N PRO A 347 -11.26 11.75 21.35
CA PRO A 347 -9.92 11.21 21.62
C PRO A 347 -9.71 10.78 23.07
N ASP A 348 -10.25 11.51 24.04
CA ASP A 348 -9.98 11.31 25.46
C ASP A 348 -10.74 10.08 26.01
N VAL A 349 -11.81 9.69 25.33
CA VAL A 349 -12.72 8.61 25.75
C VAL A 349 -12.50 7.35 24.90
N ASP A 350 -12.50 7.50 23.59
CA ASP A 350 -12.57 6.38 22.66
C ASP A 350 -11.19 5.74 22.44
N LEU A 351 -10.13 6.54 22.21
CA LEU A 351 -8.79 6.00 21.93
C LEU A 351 -8.22 5.16 23.09
N PRO A 352 -8.31 5.57 24.37
CA PRO A 352 -7.86 4.72 25.48
C PRO A 352 -8.64 3.40 25.57
N ALA A 353 -9.95 3.43 25.37
CA ALA A 353 -10.81 2.26 25.46
C ALA A 353 -10.52 1.26 24.31
N ILE A 354 -10.37 1.76 23.09
CA ILE A 354 -10.04 0.96 21.91
C ILE A 354 -8.62 0.38 22.04
N SER A 355 -7.63 1.22 22.38
CA SER A 355 -6.23 0.79 22.53
C SER A 355 -6.07 -0.25 23.63
N GLN A 356 -6.78 -0.10 24.76
CA GLN A 356 -6.77 -1.12 25.82
C GLN A 356 -7.34 -2.46 25.35
N TYR A 357 -8.40 -2.45 24.54
CA TYR A 357 -8.98 -3.69 23.98
C TYR A 357 -8.08 -4.34 22.92
N ALA A 358 -7.43 -3.51 22.09
CA ALA A 358 -6.50 -3.93 21.05
C ALA A 358 -5.22 -4.54 21.61
N ALA A 359 -4.64 -3.93 22.66
CA ALA A 359 -3.45 -4.45 23.33
C ALA A 359 -3.65 -5.88 23.90
N GLN A 360 -4.87 -6.21 24.37
CA GLN A 360 -5.22 -7.56 24.84
C GLN A 360 -5.25 -8.62 23.72
N ARG A 361 -5.16 -8.18 22.47
CA ARG A 361 -5.19 -9.01 21.26
C ARG A 361 -3.93 -8.87 20.42
N ASN A 362 -2.89 -8.21 20.96
CA ASN A 362 -1.65 -7.94 20.25
C ASN A 362 -1.87 -7.18 18.93
N VAL A 363 -2.76 -6.19 18.96
CA VAL A 363 -3.05 -5.26 17.88
C VAL A 363 -2.83 -3.85 18.41
N ASP A 364 -2.16 -3.02 17.62
CA ASP A 364 -1.87 -1.63 17.95
C ASP A 364 -2.76 -0.66 17.16
N ILE A 365 -2.87 0.58 17.63
CA ILE A 365 -3.76 1.58 17.02
C ILE A 365 -2.96 2.65 16.28
N PHE A 366 -3.38 2.97 15.06
CA PHE A 366 -3.08 4.23 14.39
C PHE A 366 -4.30 5.16 14.52
N ALA A 367 -4.10 6.37 15.05
CA ALA A 367 -5.16 7.35 15.19
C ALA A 367 -5.08 8.42 14.09
N TRP A 368 -6.19 8.69 13.42
CA TRP A 368 -6.30 9.80 12.49
C TRP A 368 -6.40 11.14 13.23
N VAL A 369 -5.65 12.16 12.78
CA VAL A 369 -5.66 13.52 13.34
C VAL A 369 -5.50 14.55 12.23
N THR A 370 -5.95 15.79 12.47
CA THR A 370 -5.67 16.90 11.54
C THR A 370 -4.29 17.52 11.80
N ALA A 371 -3.65 18.07 10.77
CA ALA A 371 -2.30 18.63 10.85
C ALA A 371 -2.23 20.00 11.55
N GLU A 372 -3.22 20.89 11.34
CA GLU A 372 -3.22 22.27 11.84
C GLU A 372 -2.95 22.39 13.36
N PRO A 373 -3.53 21.55 14.24
CA PRO A 373 -3.23 21.59 15.67
C PRO A 373 -1.75 21.40 16.03
N PHE A 374 -0.96 20.74 15.18
CA PHE A 374 0.46 20.45 15.37
C PHE A 374 1.39 21.55 14.79
N ALA A 375 0.85 22.72 14.45
CA ALA A 375 1.54 23.75 13.67
C ALA A 375 2.87 24.29 14.25
N THR A 376 3.11 24.14 15.56
CA THR A 376 4.35 24.60 16.21
C THR A 376 4.99 23.48 17.02
N PRO A 377 6.32 23.53 17.26
CA PRO A 377 7.01 22.49 18.02
C PRO A 377 6.41 22.21 19.40
N ALA A 378 6.00 23.27 20.12
CA ALA A 378 5.40 23.12 21.46
C ALA A 378 3.99 22.49 21.42
N GLN A 379 3.21 22.77 20.38
CA GLN A 379 1.89 22.15 20.20
C GLN A 379 2.04 20.69 19.74
N ALA A 380 2.94 20.44 18.79
CA ALA A 380 3.20 19.10 18.29
C ALA A 380 3.72 18.17 19.41
N ASP A 381 4.66 18.64 20.24
CA ASP A 381 5.17 17.90 21.40
C ASP A 381 4.06 17.54 22.38
N ALA A 382 3.22 18.51 22.76
CA ALA A 382 2.12 18.28 23.69
C ALA A 382 1.09 17.28 23.14
N LEU A 383 0.69 17.42 21.87
CA LEU A 383 -0.27 16.53 21.23
C LEU A 383 0.31 15.13 21.01
N ALA A 384 1.58 15.00 20.60
CA ALA A 384 2.24 13.71 20.46
C ALA A 384 2.32 12.99 21.82
N ALA A 385 2.70 13.69 22.90
CA ALA A 385 2.73 13.13 24.25
C ALA A 385 1.34 12.64 24.69
N GLU A 386 0.30 13.42 24.40
CA GLU A 386 -1.10 13.10 24.72
C GLU A 386 -1.57 11.85 23.97
N HIS A 387 -1.36 11.77 22.66
CA HIS A 387 -1.78 10.61 21.87
C HIS A 387 -0.99 9.35 22.25
N LYS A 388 0.31 9.48 22.54
CA LYS A 388 1.09 8.36 23.07
C LYS A 388 0.52 7.85 24.39
N ALA A 389 0.04 8.75 25.26
CA ALA A 389 -0.60 8.39 26.52
C ALA A 389 -1.95 7.66 26.33
N TYR A 390 -2.63 7.84 25.20
CA TYR A 390 -3.83 7.06 24.83
C TYR A 390 -3.51 5.62 24.41
N GLY A 391 -2.24 5.29 24.21
CA GLY A 391 -1.79 3.93 23.87
C GLY A 391 -1.71 3.66 22.37
N VAL A 392 -1.73 4.70 21.53
CA VAL A 392 -1.57 4.54 20.08
C VAL A 392 -0.10 4.33 19.70
N ALA A 393 0.13 3.58 18.63
CA ALA A 393 1.46 3.31 18.07
C ALA A 393 1.86 4.30 16.97
N GLY A 394 0.89 5.00 16.37
CA GLY A 394 1.15 5.99 15.35
C GLY A 394 -0.04 6.89 15.03
N LEU A 395 0.21 7.87 14.18
CA LEU A 395 -0.74 8.88 13.73
C LEU A 395 -0.88 8.85 12.21
N LYS A 396 -2.13 8.88 11.73
CA LYS A 396 -2.47 9.23 10.35
C LYS A 396 -2.80 10.73 10.34
N VAL A 397 -1.84 11.57 9.95
CA VAL A 397 -1.96 13.03 10.05
C VAL A 397 -2.40 13.59 8.71
N ASP A 398 -3.52 14.30 8.69
CA ASP A 398 -4.24 14.67 7.48
C ASP A 398 -4.42 16.19 7.33
N PHE A 399 -4.79 16.61 6.12
CA PHE A 399 -5.19 17.96 5.74
C PHE A 399 -4.11 19.02 5.90
N PHE A 400 -2.90 18.75 5.37
CA PHE A 400 -1.91 19.82 5.15
C PHE A 400 -2.34 20.75 4.01
N LEU A 401 -2.76 20.16 2.87
CA LEU A 401 -3.38 20.78 1.69
C LEU A 401 -2.65 22.03 1.17
N ASN A 402 -1.34 22.11 1.41
CA ASN A 402 -0.58 23.34 1.21
C ASN A 402 0.93 23.11 1.16
N ASP A 403 1.58 23.63 0.12
CA ASP A 403 3.03 23.53 -0.10
C ASP A 403 3.82 24.77 0.37
N SER A 404 3.26 25.65 1.20
CA SER A 404 4.02 26.80 1.67
C SER A 404 5.13 26.41 2.65
N GLN A 405 6.18 27.22 2.71
CA GLN A 405 7.27 27.13 3.69
C GLN A 405 6.72 27.07 5.13
N ASN A 406 5.61 27.76 5.41
CA ASN A 406 4.98 27.74 6.73
C ASN A 406 4.47 26.33 7.08
N VAL A 407 3.82 25.65 6.15
CA VAL A 407 3.29 24.30 6.37
C VAL A 407 4.40 23.25 6.36
N MET A 408 5.51 23.48 5.65
CA MET A 408 6.73 22.68 5.86
C MET A 408 7.23 22.72 7.31
N GLY A 409 6.98 23.83 8.02
CA GLY A 409 7.24 23.95 9.46
C GLY A 409 6.36 23.04 10.32
N TRP A 410 5.16 22.69 9.86
CA TRP A 410 4.28 21.74 10.53
C TRP A 410 4.83 20.33 10.41
N TYR A 411 5.21 19.91 9.19
CA TYR A 411 5.87 18.62 8.97
C TYR A 411 7.11 18.45 9.84
N GLN A 412 7.97 19.48 9.93
CA GLN A 412 9.12 19.47 10.84
C GLN A 412 8.69 19.26 12.30
N SER A 413 7.71 20.03 12.77
CA SER A 413 7.22 19.96 14.15
C SER A 413 6.64 18.58 14.48
N ILE A 414 5.85 18.01 13.56
CA ILE A 414 5.23 16.69 13.70
C ILE A 414 6.29 15.58 13.64
N GLY A 415 7.18 15.63 12.65
CA GLY A 415 8.26 14.66 12.47
C GLY A 415 9.16 14.57 13.70
N ASP A 416 9.60 15.71 14.23
CA ASP A 416 10.45 15.74 15.42
C ASP A 416 9.70 15.25 16.68
N ALA A 417 8.48 15.74 16.92
CA ALA A 417 7.69 15.34 18.08
C ALA A 417 7.36 13.84 18.08
N ALA A 418 7.03 13.27 16.92
CA ALA A 418 6.70 11.86 16.81
C ALA A 418 7.90 10.95 17.15
N GLY A 419 9.12 11.37 16.81
CA GLY A 419 10.35 10.67 17.20
C GLY A 419 10.58 10.66 18.71
N GLU A 420 10.39 11.81 19.37
CA GLU A 420 10.54 11.96 20.82
C GLU A 420 9.52 11.16 21.63
N HIS A 421 8.34 10.91 21.06
CA HIS A 421 7.24 10.17 21.72
C HIS A 421 7.01 8.75 21.18
N GLU A 422 7.91 8.26 20.32
CA GLU A 422 7.82 6.93 19.70
C GLU A 422 6.46 6.67 19.01
N LEU A 423 6.08 7.58 18.10
CA LEU A 423 4.87 7.49 17.26
C LEU A 423 5.24 7.38 15.78
N MET A 424 4.73 6.36 15.10
CA MET A 424 4.85 6.27 13.64
C MET A 424 3.92 7.27 12.95
N LEU A 425 4.26 7.67 11.73
CA LEU A 425 3.56 8.68 10.96
C LEU A 425 3.16 8.16 9.57
N ASN A 426 1.90 8.41 9.23
CA ASN A 426 1.33 8.30 7.89
C ASN A 426 0.75 9.67 7.51
N PHE A 427 1.29 10.33 6.48
CA PHE A 427 0.81 11.66 6.07
C PHE A 427 -0.25 11.57 4.97
N HIS A 428 -1.41 12.19 5.19
CA HIS A 428 -2.54 12.31 4.25
C HIS A 428 -2.84 13.77 3.92
N GLY A 429 -3.55 14.03 2.81
CA GLY A 429 -3.78 15.39 2.31
C GLY A 429 -2.46 16.17 2.23
N SER A 430 -1.39 15.49 1.82
CA SER A 430 0.00 15.85 2.09
C SER A 430 0.74 16.30 0.83
N THR A 431 1.94 16.86 1.01
CA THR A 431 2.90 16.99 -0.09
C THR A 431 3.46 15.61 -0.46
N LYS A 432 4.12 15.51 -1.62
CA LYS A 432 4.80 14.29 -2.06
C LYS A 432 5.97 13.90 -1.12
N PRO A 433 6.35 12.62 -1.05
CA PRO A 433 7.60 12.21 -0.43
C PRO A 433 8.83 12.90 -1.04
N GLY A 434 9.78 13.25 -0.18
CA GLY A 434 11.08 13.82 -0.52
C GLY A 434 12.26 13.08 0.09
N GLY A 435 12.06 11.84 0.58
CA GLY A 435 13.07 11.00 1.23
C GLY A 435 13.25 11.26 2.73
N GLU A 436 12.29 11.95 3.32
CA GLU A 436 12.19 12.29 4.74
C GLU A 436 12.22 11.07 5.64
N ASN A 437 11.84 9.89 5.16
CA ASN A 437 11.93 8.64 5.91
C ASN A 437 13.38 8.23 6.24
N ARG A 438 14.40 8.86 5.64
CA ARG A 438 15.80 8.73 6.11
C ARG A 438 16.08 9.62 7.33
N THR A 439 15.47 10.80 7.39
CA THR A 439 15.59 11.77 8.49
C THR A 439 14.69 11.38 9.67
N TRP A 440 13.48 10.93 9.38
CA TRP A 440 12.45 10.48 10.32
C TRP A 440 12.00 9.07 9.91
N PRO A 441 12.71 8.01 10.33
CA PRO A 441 12.40 6.63 9.92
C PRO A 441 11.03 6.13 10.37
N TRP A 442 10.40 6.85 11.30
CA TRP A 442 9.02 6.64 11.75
C TRP A 442 7.97 7.22 10.79
N VAL A 443 8.34 7.98 9.75
CA VAL A 443 7.46 8.27 8.61
C VAL A 443 7.41 7.02 7.73
N VAL A 444 6.39 6.18 7.96
CA VAL A 444 6.31 4.85 7.35
C VAL A 444 5.65 4.87 5.97
N THR A 445 4.81 5.87 5.69
CA THR A 445 4.19 6.09 4.37
C THR A 445 3.54 7.46 4.27
N SER A 446 3.03 7.81 3.10
CA SER A 446 2.14 8.94 2.86
C SER A 446 1.16 8.65 1.73
N GLU A 447 0.05 9.38 1.68
CA GLU A 447 -0.91 9.37 0.58
C GLU A 447 -0.29 10.03 -0.67
N ALA A 448 -0.49 11.34 -0.85
CA ALA A 448 -0.05 12.10 -2.03
C ALA A 448 -0.27 11.34 -3.35
N VAL A 449 -1.45 10.73 -3.47
CA VAL A 449 -1.88 9.87 -4.57
C VAL A 449 -3.41 9.88 -4.62
N ALA A 450 -4.00 9.85 -5.81
CA ALA A 450 -5.44 9.54 -5.94
C ALA A 450 -5.67 8.05 -5.60
N GLY A 451 -5.84 7.77 -4.30
CA GLY A 451 -6.02 6.43 -3.74
C GLY A 451 -7.43 5.87 -3.92
N THR A 452 -7.71 4.74 -3.28
CA THR A 452 -9.02 4.07 -3.38
C THR A 452 -10.18 4.94 -2.89
N GLU A 453 -9.95 5.88 -1.97
CA GLU A 453 -10.98 6.82 -1.49
C GLU A 453 -11.62 7.69 -2.59
N HIS A 454 -10.97 7.87 -3.75
CA HIS A 454 -11.56 8.55 -4.92
C HIS A 454 -12.77 7.79 -5.51
N TYR A 455 -13.02 6.54 -5.09
CA TYR A 455 -14.30 5.88 -5.35
C TYR A 455 -15.46 6.41 -4.51
N LEU A 456 -15.20 7.02 -3.36
CA LEU A 456 -16.17 7.74 -2.54
C LEU A 456 -16.32 9.20 -3.00
N TYR A 457 -15.22 9.80 -3.50
CA TYR A 457 -15.19 11.18 -4.00
C TYR A 457 -14.66 11.26 -5.45
N PRO A 458 -15.54 11.38 -6.46
CA PRO A 458 -15.13 11.30 -7.86
C PRO A 458 -14.20 12.46 -8.29
N PRO A 459 -13.33 12.24 -9.31
CA PRO A 459 -13.33 11.09 -10.22
C PRO A 459 -12.61 9.86 -9.65
N PRO A 460 -13.13 8.63 -9.86
CA PRO A 460 -12.49 7.42 -9.36
C PRO A 460 -11.15 7.16 -10.04
N THR A 461 -10.21 6.59 -9.28
CA THR A 461 -8.97 6.02 -9.84
C THR A 461 -9.26 4.92 -10.86
N THR A 462 -8.29 4.64 -11.74
CA THR A 462 -8.44 3.73 -12.88
C THR A 462 -7.29 2.72 -12.95
N ALA A 463 -7.52 1.58 -13.61
CA ALA A 463 -6.46 0.57 -13.83
C ALA A 463 -5.24 1.14 -14.58
N ARG A 464 -5.47 2.11 -15.48
CA ARG A 464 -4.42 2.88 -16.15
C ARG A 464 -3.60 3.70 -15.15
N LEU A 465 -4.26 4.40 -14.23
CA LEU A 465 -3.56 5.21 -13.24
C LEU A 465 -2.79 4.32 -12.24
N ASP A 466 -3.39 3.22 -11.82
CA ASP A 466 -2.77 2.19 -10.98
C ASP A 466 -1.53 1.59 -11.66
N ALA A 467 -1.57 1.32 -12.96
CA ALA A 467 -0.42 0.86 -13.74
C ALA A 467 0.62 1.98 -14.04
N THR A 468 0.37 3.21 -13.62
CA THR A 468 1.30 4.35 -13.77
C THR A 468 2.06 4.61 -12.47
N PHE A 469 1.39 4.59 -11.32
CA PHE A 469 1.98 4.96 -10.03
C PHE A 469 3.28 4.24 -9.65
N PRO A 470 3.46 2.93 -9.90
CA PRO A 470 4.71 2.21 -9.59
C PRO A 470 5.94 2.80 -10.28
N PHE A 471 5.75 3.51 -11.39
CA PHE A 471 6.82 4.07 -12.21
C PHE A 471 6.96 5.59 -12.08
N VAL A 472 6.11 6.25 -11.28
CA VAL A 472 6.14 7.71 -11.13
C VAL A 472 6.12 8.14 -9.68
N ARG A 473 5.06 7.80 -8.94
CA ARG A 473 4.84 8.22 -7.55
C ARG A 473 5.53 7.33 -6.52
N ASN A 474 5.58 6.01 -6.72
CA ASN A 474 6.21 5.10 -5.76
C ASN A 474 7.75 5.11 -5.74
N PRO A 475 8.48 5.39 -6.86
CA PRO A 475 9.94 5.48 -6.84
C PRO A 475 10.50 6.55 -5.90
N ILE A 476 9.70 7.54 -5.50
CA ILE A 476 10.12 8.60 -4.59
C ILE A 476 9.75 8.33 -3.12
N GLY A 477 8.93 7.31 -2.83
CA GLY A 477 8.53 6.96 -1.46
C GLY A 477 7.29 6.08 -1.35
N GLY A 478 6.96 5.68 -0.12
CA GLY A 478 5.74 4.92 0.22
C GLY A 478 4.47 5.61 -0.26
N MET A 479 3.43 4.82 -0.49
CA MET A 479 2.15 5.26 -1.02
C MET A 479 1.01 4.52 -0.31
N ASP A 480 0.34 5.17 0.64
CA ASP A 480 -0.86 4.66 1.30
C ASP A 480 -2.07 4.79 0.36
N TYR A 481 -2.07 3.98 -0.69
CA TYR A 481 -3.14 3.91 -1.69
C TYR A 481 -4.45 3.34 -1.14
N THR A 482 -4.37 2.64 -0.01
CA THR A 482 -5.44 1.88 0.65
C THR A 482 -6.06 0.80 -0.24
N PRO A 483 -5.37 -0.33 -0.51
CA PRO A 483 -5.77 -1.30 -1.53
C PRO A 483 -6.91 -2.24 -1.09
N THR A 484 -7.30 -3.12 -2.02
CA THR A 484 -8.18 -4.27 -1.75
C THR A 484 -9.64 -3.89 -1.42
N MET A 485 -10.15 -2.82 -2.04
CA MET A 485 -11.59 -2.60 -2.12
C MET A 485 -12.23 -3.65 -3.03
N ILE A 486 -13.21 -4.38 -2.51
CA ILE A 486 -13.92 -5.47 -3.21
C ILE A 486 -15.43 -5.23 -3.30
N SER A 487 -16.00 -4.30 -2.52
CA SER A 487 -17.45 -4.18 -2.32
C SER A 487 -18.17 -3.17 -3.21
N LEU A 488 -17.51 -2.11 -3.68
CA LEU A 488 -18.19 -1.02 -4.41
C LEU A 488 -18.63 -1.44 -5.83
N ASN A 489 -19.94 -1.40 -6.10
CA ASN A 489 -20.47 -1.81 -7.41
C ASN A 489 -20.06 -0.85 -8.54
N GLY A 490 -19.84 0.43 -8.22
CA GLY A 490 -19.39 1.45 -9.17
C GLY A 490 -17.93 1.29 -9.61
N SER A 491 -17.17 0.41 -8.97
CA SER A 491 -15.76 0.24 -9.31
C SER A 491 -15.54 -0.58 -10.57
N ILE A 492 -14.69 -0.05 -11.46
CA ILE A 492 -14.25 -0.71 -12.69
C ILE A 492 -13.18 -1.77 -12.46
N LEU A 493 -12.55 -1.81 -11.29
CA LEU A 493 -11.48 -2.74 -10.98
C LEU A 493 -12.04 -4.09 -10.57
N THR A 494 -11.38 -5.17 -10.98
CA THR A 494 -11.70 -6.52 -10.53
C THR A 494 -11.15 -6.79 -9.12
N GLN A 495 -11.63 -7.84 -8.44
CA GLN A 495 -11.12 -8.19 -7.11
C GLN A 495 -9.67 -8.67 -7.14
N ALA A 496 -9.22 -9.38 -8.18
CA ALA A 496 -7.81 -9.79 -8.26
C ALA A 496 -6.89 -8.60 -8.55
N HIS A 497 -7.37 -7.57 -9.26
CA HIS A 497 -6.65 -6.30 -9.42
C HIS A 497 -6.41 -5.64 -8.06
N THR A 498 -7.47 -5.44 -7.27
CA THR A 498 -7.35 -4.73 -5.98
C THR A 498 -6.60 -5.54 -4.93
N LEU A 499 -6.59 -6.87 -5.05
CA LEU A 499 -5.69 -7.72 -4.26
C LEU A 499 -4.22 -7.52 -4.68
N ALA A 500 -3.93 -7.53 -5.99
CA ALA A 500 -2.57 -7.40 -6.51
C ALA A 500 -1.93 -6.03 -6.19
N GLN A 501 -2.73 -4.98 -6.00
CA GLN A 501 -2.27 -3.67 -5.51
C GLN A 501 -1.46 -3.78 -4.19
N SER A 502 -1.82 -4.71 -3.29
CA SER A 502 -1.09 -4.94 -2.02
C SER A 502 0.36 -5.44 -2.21
N ILE A 503 0.69 -5.95 -3.39
CA ILE A 503 2.04 -6.39 -3.77
C ILE A 503 2.71 -5.36 -4.69
N VAL A 504 1.95 -4.77 -5.61
CA VAL A 504 2.48 -3.84 -6.62
C VAL A 504 2.87 -2.51 -5.98
N PHE A 505 2.07 -1.98 -5.05
CA PHE A 505 2.31 -0.69 -4.41
C PHE A 505 3.19 -0.85 -3.17
N THR A 506 4.24 -0.02 -3.10
CA THR A 506 5.12 0.03 -1.95
C THR A 506 4.51 0.93 -0.87
N SER A 507 4.31 0.40 0.33
CA SER A 507 3.93 1.17 1.51
C SER A 507 4.42 0.47 2.78
N GLY A 508 5.03 1.20 3.71
CA GLY A 508 5.42 0.64 5.02
C GLY A 508 4.21 0.34 5.93
N MET A 509 3.07 0.98 5.65
CA MET A 509 1.79 0.72 6.28
C MET A 509 0.74 0.46 5.20
N VAL A 510 0.05 -0.67 5.24
CA VAL A 510 -1.01 -0.99 4.26
C VAL A 510 -2.37 -0.99 4.94
N ASN A 511 -3.17 0.06 4.68
CA ASN A 511 -4.55 0.16 5.13
C ASN A 511 -5.49 -0.56 4.15
N TYR A 512 -6.09 -1.69 4.54
CA TYR A 512 -7.05 -2.40 3.68
C TYR A 512 -8.44 -1.78 3.74
N SER A 513 -8.99 -1.40 2.58
CA SER A 513 -10.16 -0.51 2.45
C SER A 513 -11.48 -1.25 2.14
N ASP A 514 -11.96 -2.10 3.04
CA ASP A 514 -13.29 -2.69 2.94
C ASP A 514 -13.80 -3.18 4.30
N SER A 515 -15.08 -3.56 4.33
CA SER A 515 -15.73 -4.10 5.52
C SER A 515 -15.13 -5.43 5.97
N VAL A 516 -14.99 -5.59 7.29
CA VAL A 516 -14.54 -6.83 7.94
C VAL A 516 -15.30 -8.05 7.43
N ALA A 517 -16.63 -7.95 7.38
CA ALA A 517 -17.46 -9.09 6.99
C ALA A 517 -17.25 -9.49 5.52
N ALA A 518 -16.99 -8.54 4.61
CA ALA A 518 -16.64 -8.84 3.22
C ALA A 518 -15.29 -9.58 3.13
N TYR A 519 -14.28 -9.17 3.91
CA TYR A 519 -12.99 -9.86 3.91
C TYR A 519 -13.06 -11.26 4.52
N GLU A 520 -13.77 -11.46 5.62
CA GLU A 520 -13.90 -12.77 6.26
C GLU A 520 -14.48 -13.84 5.33
N GLN A 521 -15.35 -13.44 4.41
CA GLN A 521 -15.93 -14.34 3.41
C GLN A 521 -15.08 -14.52 2.16
N TRP A 522 -14.21 -13.58 1.87
CA TRP A 522 -13.53 -13.51 0.59
C TRP A 522 -12.26 -14.38 0.57
N PRO A 523 -12.05 -15.25 -0.43
CA PRO A 523 -10.86 -16.11 -0.51
C PRO A 523 -9.53 -15.33 -0.51
N GLY A 524 -9.51 -14.09 -1.02
CA GLY A 524 -8.32 -13.25 -1.05
C GLY A 524 -7.75 -12.92 0.35
N ARG A 525 -8.54 -13.08 1.42
CA ARG A 525 -8.06 -12.93 2.81
C ARG A 525 -6.86 -13.81 3.13
N HIS A 526 -6.75 -14.99 2.51
CA HIS A 526 -5.60 -15.87 2.74
C HIS A 526 -4.29 -15.24 2.31
N LEU A 527 -4.29 -14.52 1.19
CA LEU A 527 -3.12 -13.77 0.73
C LEU A 527 -2.86 -12.55 1.62
N MET A 528 -3.91 -11.82 2.02
CA MET A 528 -3.77 -10.64 2.89
C MET A 528 -3.03 -10.97 4.21
N ARG A 529 -3.27 -12.17 4.78
CA ARG A 529 -2.56 -12.67 5.97
C ARG A 529 -1.06 -12.89 5.75
N ALA A 530 -0.64 -13.14 4.51
CA ALA A 530 0.73 -13.53 4.16
C ALA A 530 1.56 -12.40 3.53
N VAL A 531 0.93 -11.46 2.82
CA VAL A 531 1.64 -10.37 2.14
C VAL A 531 2.31 -9.46 3.19
N PRO A 532 3.63 -9.27 3.12
CA PRO A 532 4.35 -8.33 3.98
C PRO A 532 4.23 -6.90 3.45
N THR A 533 4.64 -5.92 4.25
CA THR A 533 4.73 -4.50 3.82
C THR A 533 6.16 -4.06 3.50
N VAL A 534 7.16 -4.83 3.96
CA VAL A 534 8.58 -4.64 3.67
C VAL A 534 9.13 -5.85 2.92
N TRP A 535 10.13 -5.58 2.09
CA TRP A 535 10.60 -6.53 1.08
C TRP A 535 12.12 -6.66 1.13
N ASP A 536 12.61 -7.88 0.91
CA ASP A 536 14.04 -8.14 0.77
C ASP A 536 14.53 -7.84 -0.65
N GLU A 537 13.64 -7.98 -1.63
CA GLU A 537 13.96 -7.90 -3.04
C GLU A 537 12.70 -7.59 -3.86
N THR A 538 12.83 -6.75 -4.88
CA THR A 538 11.76 -6.39 -5.82
C THR A 538 12.26 -6.53 -7.25
N ARG A 539 11.43 -7.13 -8.11
CA ARG A 539 11.68 -7.29 -9.55
C ARG A 539 10.46 -6.91 -10.35
N VAL A 540 10.59 -5.96 -11.27
CA VAL A 540 9.61 -5.69 -12.32
C VAL A 540 9.80 -6.73 -13.41
N VAL A 541 8.86 -7.68 -13.50
CA VAL A 541 8.91 -8.79 -14.47
C VAL A 541 8.50 -8.31 -15.86
N GLU A 542 7.44 -7.52 -15.91
CA GLU A 542 6.95 -6.84 -17.11
C GLU A 542 6.20 -5.57 -16.67
N GLY A 543 6.21 -4.54 -17.49
CA GLY A 543 5.42 -3.34 -17.21
C GLY A 543 5.57 -2.26 -18.26
N PHE A 544 4.57 -1.39 -18.33
CA PHE A 544 4.63 -0.14 -19.07
C PHE A 544 3.66 0.86 -18.42
N PRO A 545 4.07 2.11 -18.15
CA PRO A 545 3.25 3.05 -17.40
C PRO A 545 1.92 3.34 -18.11
N GLY A 546 0.82 3.11 -17.40
CA GLY A 546 -0.52 3.32 -17.94
C GLY A 546 -1.11 2.15 -18.73
N ASP A 547 -0.43 1.00 -18.76
CA ASP A 547 -0.88 -0.20 -19.47
C ASP A 547 -0.93 -1.43 -18.53
N HIS A 548 0.19 -1.82 -17.94
CA HIS A 548 0.25 -2.98 -17.03
C HIS A 548 1.50 -2.94 -16.15
N VAL A 549 1.49 -3.72 -15.07
CA VAL A 549 2.69 -4.09 -14.33
C VAL A 549 2.52 -5.49 -13.74
N THR A 550 3.57 -6.30 -13.83
CA THR A 550 3.72 -7.54 -13.08
C THR A 550 5.02 -7.47 -12.30
N MET A 551 4.91 -7.56 -10.98
CA MET A 551 6.02 -7.40 -10.06
C MET A 551 6.16 -8.65 -9.19
N ALA A 552 7.39 -9.14 -9.04
CA ALA A 552 7.74 -10.21 -8.13
C ALA A 552 8.57 -9.66 -6.97
N ARG A 553 8.15 -9.90 -5.73
CA ARG A 553 8.84 -9.44 -4.53
C ARG A 553 9.11 -10.58 -3.57
N ARG A 554 10.23 -10.52 -2.84
CA ARG A 554 10.63 -11.55 -1.87
C ARG A 554 10.57 -11.00 -0.45
N SER A 555 10.13 -11.83 0.49
CA SER A 555 10.31 -11.62 1.92
C SER A 555 10.64 -12.95 2.59
N GLY A 556 11.82 -13.03 3.21
CA GLY A 556 12.38 -14.29 3.64
C GLY A 556 12.55 -15.27 2.47
N ASP A 557 11.99 -16.47 2.62
CA ASP A 557 12.02 -17.54 1.60
C ASP A 557 10.84 -17.47 0.61
N ASP A 558 9.85 -16.63 0.88
CA ASP A 558 8.60 -16.56 0.14
C ASP A 558 8.65 -15.47 -0.93
N TRP A 559 8.03 -15.77 -2.07
CA TRP A 559 7.86 -14.82 -3.17
C TRP A 559 6.40 -14.49 -3.38
N PHE A 560 6.14 -13.24 -3.76
CA PHE A 560 4.82 -12.69 -4.02
C PHE A 560 4.83 -12.08 -5.41
N VAL A 561 3.84 -12.41 -6.23
CA VAL A 561 3.67 -11.83 -7.56
C VAL A 561 2.36 -11.08 -7.59
N GLY A 562 2.40 -9.79 -7.89
CA GLY A 562 1.23 -8.97 -8.16
C GLY A 562 1.23 -8.54 -9.62
N ALA A 563 0.11 -8.73 -10.30
CA ALA A 563 -0.09 -8.29 -11.68
C ALA A 563 -1.38 -7.47 -11.80
N ILE A 564 -1.28 -6.28 -12.38
CA ILE A 564 -2.42 -5.42 -12.70
C ILE A 564 -2.35 -4.96 -14.16
N THR A 565 -3.52 -4.75 -14.77
CA THR A 565 -3.59 -4.38 -16.19
C THR A 565 -4.79 -3.50 -16.51
N ASP A 566 -4.62 -2.56 -17.44
CA ASP A 566 -5.70 -1.79 -18.06
C ASP A 566 -6.36 -2.58 -19.21
N PRO A 567 -5.66 -3.00 -20.27
CA PRO A 567 -6.22 -3.91 -21.28
C PRO A 567 -6.20 -5.37 -20.80
N ALA A 568 -7.08 -6.20 -21.35
CA ALA A 568 -7.01 -7.65 -21.13
C ALA A 568 -5.70 -8.21 -21.71
N ARG A 569 -4.99 -9.03 -20.93
CA ARG A 569 -3.69 -9.61 -21.31
C ARG A 569 -3.46 -10.95 -20.64
N THR A 570 -2.32 -11.57 -20.93
CA THR A 570 -1.80 -12.69 -20.14
C THR A 570 -0.43 -12.31 -19.64
N ALA A 571 -0.25 -12.23 -18.33
CA ALA A 571 1.06 -12.02 -17.74
C ALA A 571 1.87 -13.31 -17.83
N SER A 572 3.13 -13.18 -18.23
CA SER A 572 4.08 -14.30 -18.35
C SER A 572 5.20 -14.09 -17.34
N VAL A 573 5.30 -14.95 -16.34
CA VAL A 573 6.20 -14.77 -15.19
C VAL A 573 7.23 -15.90 -15.14
N PRO A 574 8.43 -15.71 -15.72
CA PRO A 574 9.53 -16.66 -15.55
C PRO A 574 9.95 -16.73 -14.09
N LEU A 575 10.00 -17.94 -13.53
CA LEU A 575 10.30 -18.16 -12.11
C LEU A 575 11.79 -18.34 -11.82
N SER A 576 12.67 -17.87 -12.70
CA SER A 576 14.13 -18.02 -12.55
C SER A 576 14.71 -17.32 -11.32
N PHE A 577 13.93 -16.45 -10.67
CA PHE A 577 14.25 -15.82 -9.38
C PHE A 577 14.11 -16.75 -8.17
N LEU A 578 13.39 -17.88 -8.32
CA LEU A 578 13.25 -18.84 -7.23
C LEU A 578 14.57 -19.57 -6.95
N GLY A 579 14.77 -19.91 -5.68
CA GLY A 579 15.85 -20.81 -5.27
C GLY A 579 15.63 -22.23 -5.79
N SER A 580 16.62 -23.10 -5.55
CA SER A 580 16.49 -24.52 -5.87
C SER A 580 15.37 -25.20 -5.07
N GLY A 581 14.73 -26.19 -5.67
CA GLY A 581 13.71 -27.02 -5.04
C GLY A 581 12.32 -26.81 -5.64
N THR A 582 11.31 -27.17 -4.87
CA THR A 582 9.91 -27.11 -5.26
C THR A 582 9.17 -26.09 -4.41
N TYR A 583 8.34 -25.30 -5.06
CA TYR A 583 7.45 -24.32 -4.46
C TYR A 583 6.00 -24.66 -4.81
N THR A 584 5.07 -24.23 -3.99
CA THR A 584 3.64 -24.15 -4.32
C THR A 584 3.31 -22.71 -4.69
N ALA A 585 2.82 -22.52 -5.90
CA ALA A 585 2.18 -21.30 -6.37
C ALA A 585 0.70 -21.35 -5.98
N THR A 586 0.29 -20.51 -5.04
CA THR A 586 -1.11 -20.28 -4.67
C THR A 586 -1.61 -19.05 -5.43
N ILE A 587 -2.54 -19.24 -6.36
CA ILE A 587 -2.94 -18.26 -7.36
C ILE A 587 -4.36 -17.75 -7.08
N PHE A 588 -4.47 -16.43 -6.94
CA PHE A 588 -5.68 -15.65 -6.78
C PHE A 588 -5.92 -14.89 -8.09
N ALA A 589 -6.94 -15.29 -8.83
CA ALA A 589 -7.24 -14.75 -10.16
C ALA A 589 -8.74 -14.52 -10.32
N ASP A 590 -9.09 -13.63 -11.24
CA ASP A 590 -10.48 -13.32 -11.55
C ASP A 590 -11.20 -14.49 -12.22
N ASP A 591 -12.43 -14.74 -11.79
CA ASP A 591 -13.43 -15.44 -12.59
C ASP A 591 -13.97 -14.54 -13.71
N GLY A 592 -14.87 -15.07 -14.55
CA GLY A 592 -15.44 -14.32 -15.67
C GLY A 592 -16.26 -13.08 -15.27
N ALA A 593 -16.57 -12.90 -13.99
CA ALA A 593 -17.25 -11.72 -13.45
C ALA A 593 -16.29 -10.77 -12.70
N GLY A 594 -14.97 -10.97 -12.78
CA GLY A 594 -13.99 -10.11 -12.14
C GLY A 594 -13.87 -10.32 -10.63
N ARG A 595 -14.16 -11.53 -10.14
CA ARG A 595 -14.13 -11.87 -8.71
C ARG A 595 -13.10 -12.95 -8.41
N VAL A 596 -12.54 -12.92 -7.21
CA VAL A 596 -11.73 -14.02 -6.68
C VAL A 596 -12.65 -14.98 -5.93
N SER A 597 -13.31 -15.88 -6.67
CA SER A 597 -14.27 -16.85 -6.10
C SER A 597 -13.64 -18.16 -5.65
N SER A 598 -12.40 -18.46 -6.06
CA SER A 598 -11.64 -19.63 -5.62
C SER A 598 -10.14 -19.39 -5.74
N VAL A 599 -9.36 -20.26 -5.09
CA VAL A 599 -7.90 -20.24 -5.10
C VAL A 599 -7.41 -21.52 -5.77
N THR A 600 -6.45 -21.41 -6.68
CA THR A 600 -5.83 -22.58 -7.33
C THR A 600 -4.39 -22.74 -6.86
N THR A 601 -3.90 -23.99 -6.83
CA THR A 601 -2.51 -24.27 -6.48
C THR A 601 -1.80 -25.02 -7.60
N GLN A 602 -0.53 -24.69 -7.81
CA GLN A 602 0.35 -25.36 -8.76
C GLN A 602 1.72 -25.62 -8.13
N THR A 603 2.25 -26.82 -8.31
CA THR A 603 3.64 -27.13 -7.95
C THR A 603 4.59 -26.60 -9.03
N VAL A 604 5.60 -25.83 -8.65
CA VAL A 604 6.53 -25.16 -9.58
C VAL A 604 7.99 -25.21 -9.09
N THR A 605 8.91 -24.89 -9.99
CA THR A 605 10.35 -24.79 -9.78
C THR A 605 10.89 -23.54 -10.48
N SER A 606 12.18 -23.24 -10.29
CA SER A 606 12.84 -22.10 -10.96
C SER A 606 12.96 -22.23 -12.49
N ALA A 607 12.64 -23.40 -13.06
CA ALA A 607 12.65 -23.64 -14.51
C ALA A 607 11.29 -23.32 -15.18
N ASP A 608 10.25 -23.09 -14.39
CA ASP A 608 8.89 -22.90 -14.89
C ASP A 608 8.60 -21.42 -15.20
N THR A 609 7.55 -21.20 -16.00
CA THR A 609 6.96 -19.88 -16.25
C THR A 609 5.47 -19.96 -15.92
N LEU A 610 4.99 -19.07 -15.05
CA LEU A 610 3.55 -18.94 -14.81
C LEU A 610 2.89 -18.12 -15.92
N SER A 611 1.70 -18.56 -16.33
CA SER A 611 0.87 -17.87 -17.30
C SER A 611 -0.42 -17.46 -16.61
N LEU A 612 -0.67 -16.17 -16.48
CA LEU A 612 -1.80 -15.60 -15.72
C LEU A 612 -2.71 -14.80 -16.66
N PRO A 613 -3.80 -15.39 -17.17
CA PRO A 613 -4.80 -14.65 -17.96
C PRO A 613 -5.51 -13.62 -17.08
N MET A 614 -5.65 -12.39 -17.56
CA MET A 614 -6.29 -11.29 -16.84
C MET A 614 -7.34 -10.62 -17.72
N LEU A 615 -8.46 -10.23 -17.10
CA LEU A 615 -9.47 -9.40 -17.73
C LEU A 615 -8.93 -7.98 -18.00
N ALA A 616 -9.64 -7.19 -18.81
CA ALA A 616 -9.41 -5.74 -18.82
C ALA A 616 -9.75 -5.19 -17.43
N THR A 617 -9.01 -4.17 -16.98
CA THR A 617 -9.04 -3.66 -15.59
C THR A 617 -8.85 -4.76 -14.53
N GLY A 618 -8.23 -5.87 -14.95
CA GLY A 618 -8.05 -7.12 -14.24
C GLY A 618 -6.76 -7.20 -13.44
N GLY A 619 -6.59 -8.30 -12.73
CA GLY A 619 -5.32 -8.61 -12.10
C GLY A 619 -5.13 -10.09 -11.75
N ALA A 620 -4.00 -10.38 -11.12
CA ALA A 620 -3.71 -11.67 -10.50
C ALA A 620 -2.70 -11.47 -9.37
N ALA A 621 -2.85 -12.25 -8.31
CA ALA A 621 -1.90 -12.29 -7.22
C ALA A 621 -1.46 -13.73 -6.93
N VAL A 622 -0.18 -13.94 -6.65
CA VAL A 622 0.39 -15.28 -6.41
C VAL A 622 1.31 -15.26 -5.19
N HIS A 623 1.15 -16.24 -4.31
CA HIS A 623 2.12 -16.57 -3.27
C HIS A 623 2.89 -17.83 -3.66
N LEU A 624 4.22 -17.75 -3.62
CA LEU A 624 5.16 -18.80 -3.99
C LEU A 624 5.96 -19.17 -2.74
N SER A 625 5.64 -20.31 -2.13
CA SER A 625 6.32 -20.78 -0.91
C SER A 625 6.60 -22.27 -0.95
N ARG A 626 7.60 -22.70 -0.18
CA ARG A 626 7.87 -24.12 0.08
C ARG A 626 6.82 -24.74 1.01
N THR A 627 6.19 -23.91 1.85
CA THR A 627 5.08 -24.29 2.72
C THR A 627 3.81 -23.72 2.11
N PRO A 628 2.88 -24.56 1.61
CA PRO A 628 1.65 -24.07 1.00
C PRO A 628 0.89 -23.10 1.90
N LEU A 629 0.38 -22.02 1.31
CA LEU A 629 -0.44 -21.04 2.01
C LEU A 629 -1.70 -21.70 2.59
N ALA A 630 -1.90 -21.58 3.91
CA ALA A 630 -3.06 -22.14 4.58
C ALA A 630 -4.37 -21.49 4.10
N GLN A 631 -5.29 -22.29 3.55
CA GLN A 631 -6.60 -21.86 3.06
C GLN A 631 -7.67 -22.05 4.15
N ILE A 632 -7.57 -21.25 5.22
CA ILE A 632 -8.41 -21.39 6.42
C ILE A 632 -9.90 -21.22 6.09
N GLY A 633 -10.71 -22.23 6.40
CA GLY A 633 -12.15 -22.21 6.13
C GLY A 633 -12.51 -22.54 4.70
N SER A 634 -11.59 -23.09 3.90
CA SER A 634 -11.90 -23.64 2.57
C SER A 634 -12.83 -24.87 2.61
N GLY A 635 -12.97 -25.51 3.77
CA GLY A 635 -13.96 -26.55 4.04
C GLY A 635 -15.31 -26.03 4.55
N ASP A 636 -15.39 -24.78 4.98
CA ASP A 636 -16.59 -24.21 5.60
C ASP A 636 -17.76 -24.18 4.61
N VAL A 637 -18.94 -24.63 5.02
CA VAL A 637 -20.13 -24.61 4.18
C VAL A 637 -20.92 -23.33 4.40
N ARG A 638 -21.00 -22.58 3.31
CA ARG A 638 -21.80 -21.38 3.19
C ARG A 638 -23.06 -21.63 2.39
N TYR A 639 -24.17 -21.09 2.87
CA TYR A 639 -25.44 -21.10 2.17
C TYR A 639 -25.71 -19.70 1.63
N GLU A 640 -25.64 -19.54 0.31
CA GLU A 640 -25.97 -18.28 -0.38
C GLU A 640 -27.49 -18.07 -0.40
N ALA A 641 -27.96 -16.84 -0.17
CA ALA A 641 -29.38 -16.50 -0.15
C ALA A 641 -30.02 -16.64 -1.52
N GLU A 642 -29.30 -16.27 -2.57
CA GLU A 642 -29.70 -16.32 -3.97
C GLU A 642 -29.58 -17.72 -4.59
N ALA A 643 -29.13 -18.72 -3.83
CA ALA A 643 -29.02 -20.08 -4.32
C ALA A 643 -30.37 -20.57 -4.90
N PRO A 644 -30.39 -21.20 -6.09
CA PRO A 644 -31.64 -21.59 -6.76
C PRO A 644 -32.45 -22.64 -5.98
N GLY A 645 -31.83 -23.29 -4.98
CA GLY A 645 -32.51 -24.20 -4.07
C GLY A 645 -33.37 -23.50 -3.01
N ASN A 646 -33.21 -22.19 -2.79
CA ASN A 646 -33.96 -21.42 -1.80
C ASN A 646 -35.33 -20.98 -2.33
N THR A 647 -36.22 -20.56 -1.42
CA THR A 647 -37.55 -20.05 -1.77
C THR A 647 -37.66 -18.56 -1.50
N LEU A 648 -37.88 -17.78 -2.56
CA LEU A 648 -38.22 -16.36 -2.46
C LEU A 648 -39.74 -16.16 -2.50
N SER A 649 -40.27 -15.25 -1.69
CA SER A 649 -41.72 -14.99 -1.60
C SER A 649 -42.02 -13.52 -1.35
N GLY A 650 -43.26 -13.11 -1.61
CA GLY A 650 -43.82 -11.81 -1.24
C GLY A 650 -43.10 -10.57 -1.79
N GLY A 651 -42.42 -10.71 -2.92
CA GLY A 651 -41.71 -9.61 -3.60
C GLY A 651 -40.20 -9.63 -3.42
N ALA A 652 -39.67 -10.52 -2.59
CA ALA A 652 -38.22 -10.73 -2.46
C ALA A 652 -37.61 -11.15 -3.81
N LEU A 653 -36.45 -10.60 -4.14
CA LEU A 653 -35.74 -10.86 -5.39
C LEU A 653 -34.22 -10.79 -5.20
N VAL A 654 -33.50 -11.41 -6.13
CA VAL A 654 -32.03 -11.40 -6.17
C VAL A 654 -31.57 -10.07 -6.78
N ASP A 655 -30.61 -9.42 -6.12
CA ASP A 655 -29.97 -8.20 -6.59
C ASP A 655 -28.43 -8.34 -6.58
N ALA A 656 -27.75 -7.54 -7.41
CA ALA A 656 -26.30 -7.56 -7.50
C ALA A 656 -25.65 -6.95 -6.24
N CYS A 657 -24.50 -7.51 -5.85
CA CYS A 657 -23.72 -7.02 -4.73
C CYS A 657 -22.26 -7.49 -4.87
N LYS A 658 -21.36 -6.60 -5.31
CA LYS A 658 -19.96 -6.95 -5.59
C LYS A 658 -19.19 -7.45 -4.35
N GLY A 659 -19.52 -6.91 -3.17
CA GLY A 659 -18.92 -7.31 -1.89
C GLY A 659 -19.52 -8.55 -1.24
N CYS A 660 -20.70 -8.96 -1.69
CA CYS A 660 -21.39 -10.15 -1.22
C CYS A 660 -20.70 -11.42 -1.73
N SER A 661 -20.80 -12.52 -0.97
CA SER A 661 -20.39 -13.81 -1.51
C SER A 661 -21.26 -14.16 -2.72
N GLY A 662 -20.69 -14.84 -3.71
CA GLY A 662 -21.43 -15.12 -4.94
C GLY A 662 -21.82 -13.88 -5.77
N GLY A 663 -21.43 -12.66 -5.37
CA GLY A 663 -21.67 -11.41 -6.11
C GLY A 663 -23.13 -10.93 -6.10
N ALA A 664 -23.97 -11.49 -5.23
CA ALA A 664 -25.40 -11.23 -5.20
C ALA A 664 -25.94 -11.31 -3.77
N LYS A 665 -27.16 -10.82 -3.58
CA LYS A 665 -27.91 -10.89 -2.32
C LYS A 665 -29.40 -11.02 -2.60
N VAL A 666 -30.20 -11.33 -1.58
CA VAL A 666 -31.65 -11.28 -1.67
C VAL A 666 -32.19 -10.09 -0.90
N GLY A 667 -32.84 -9.18 -1.62
CA GLY A 667 -33.44 -7.98 -1.06
C GLY A 667 -34.95 -7.95 -1.08
N TYR A 668 -35.51 -6.78 -0.76
CA TYR A 668 -36.96 -6.56 -0.59
C TYR A 668 -37.57 -7.49 0.47
N LEU A 669 -36.81 -7.77 1.52
CA LEU A 669 -37.26 -8.57 2.65
C LEU A 669 -38.17 -7.74 3.56
N GLY A 670 -39.20 -8.37 4.12
CA GLY A 670 -40.23 -7.69 4.89
C GLY A 670 -41.42 -7.21 4.06
N GLN A 671 -42.47 -6.70 4.71
CA GLN A 671 -43.75 -6.34 4.06
C GLN A 671 -44.36 -7.47 3.22
N GLY A 672 -44.20 -8.72 3.67
CA GLY A 672 -44.58 -9.93 2.94
C GLY A 672 -43.41 -10.62 2.25
N GLY A 673 -42.35 -9.89 1.91
CA GLY A 673 -41.11 -10.38 1.32
C GLY A 673 -40.32 -11.29 2.25
N ALA A 674 -39.80 -12.41 1.75
CA ALA A 674 -38.94 -13.31 2.52
C ALA A 674 -38.06 -14.21 1.66
N VAL A 675 -36.90 -14.58 2.22
CA VAL A 675 -36.04 -15.66 1.75
C VAL A 675 -36.09 -16.82 2.73
N ARG A 676 -36.31 -18.04 2.23
CA ARG A 676 -36.22 -19.28 3.00
C ARG A 676 -35.12 -20.17 2.41
N PHE A 677 -34.12 -20.44 3.22
CA PHE A 677 -33.11 -21.46 3.02
C PHE A 677 -33.72 -22.83 3.30
N ASN A 678 -33.59 -23.77 2.37
CA ASN A 678 -34.36 -25.02 2.39
C ASN A 678 -33.61 -26.21 2.98
N ASP A 679 -32.30 -26.24 2.82
CA ASP A 679 -31.47 -27.41 3.09
C ASP A 679 -30.24 -27.04 3.93
N VAL A 680 -30.44 -26.30 5.02
CA VAL A 680 -29.36 -25.95 5.96
C VAL A 680 -29.03 -27.18 6.81
N MET A 681 -27.83 -27.72 6.63
CA MET A 681 -27.43 -28.99 7.23
C MET A 681 -26.80 -28.78 8.60
N ALA A 682 -27.24 -29.55 9.59
CA ALA A 682 -26.60 -29.63 10.90
C ALA A 682 -26.18 -31.07 11.20
N GLY A 683 -24.92 -31.26 11.64
CA GLY A 683 -24.40 -32.59 11.95
C GLY A 683 -25.04 -33.27 13.16
N ALA A 684 -25.65 -32.49 14.06
CA ALA A 684 -26.35 -33.00 15.23
C ALA A 684 -27.48 -32.06 15.66
N THR A 685 -28.47 -32.60 16.37
CA THR A 685 -29.50 -31.80 17.02
C THR A 685 -28.92 -31.01 18.18
N GLY A 686 -29.28 -29.73 18.31
CA GLY A 686 -28.85 -28.89 19.42
C GLY A 686 -28.92 -27.40 19.11
N THR A 687 -28.33 -26.60 19.99
CA THR A 687 -28.09 -25.18 19.75
C THR A 687 -26.86 -25.02 18.86
N HIS A 688 -27.00 -24.27 17.78
CA HIS A 688 -25.93 -23.90 16.86
C HIS A 688 -25.82 -22.39 16.78
N GLU A 689 -24.61 -21.91 16.53
CA GLU A 689 -24.35 -20.52 16.20
C GLU A 689 -24.69 -20.32 14.72
N LEU A 690 -25.68 -19.48 14.44
CA LEU A 690 -26.03 -19.03 13.08
C LEU A 690 -25.44 -17.65 12.86
N THR A 691 -24.50 -17.55 11.94
CA THR A 691 -23.95 -16.28 11.48
C THR A 691 -24.49 -16.01 10.09
N PHE A 692 -25.16 -14.89 9.87
CA PHE A 692 -25.59 -14.46 8.55
C PHE A 692 -24.99 -13.11 8.19
N THR A 693 -24.65 -12.96 6.91
CA THR A 693 -24.19 -11.70 6.33
C THR A 693 -25.35 -10.97 5.70
N TYR A 694 -25.33 -9.65 5.82
CA TYR A 694 -26.41 -8.78 5.37
C TYR A 694 -25.86 -7.44 4.88
N THR A 695 -26.67 -6.74 4.09
CA THR A 695 -26.43 -5.34 3.72
C THR A 695 -27.62 -4.48 4.16
N SER A 696 -27.37 -3.30 4.69
CA SER A 696 -28.41 -2.34 5.06
C SER A 696 -27.87 -0.93 5.04
N GLY A 697 -28.56 0.00 4.36
CA GLY A 697 -28.21 1.42 4.36
C GLY A 697 -28.71 2.20 5.59
N ASP A 698 -29.48 1.56 6.44
CA ASP A 698 -30.04 2.11 7.67
C ASP A 698 -30.24 1.00 8.72
N PRO A 699 -30.30 1.29 10.03
CA PRO A 699 -30.61 0.27 11.03
C PRO A 699 -32.00 -0.33 10.81
N ARG A 700 -32.10 -1.67 10.75
CA ARG A 700 -33.35 -2.39 10.47
C ARG A 700 -33.50 -3.64 11.32
N SER A 701 -34.75 -4.06 11.55
CA SER A 701 -35.04 -5.32 12.24
C SER A 701 -35.29 -6.48 11.28
N ILE A 702 -34.88 -7.69 11.66
CA ILE A 702 -35.08 -8.92 10.90
C ILE A 702 -35.67 -10.01 11.80
N GLN A 703 -36.73 -10.65 11.34
CA GLN A 703 -37.33 -11.81 11.99
C GLN A 703 -36.73 -13.09 11.40
N ILE A 704 -36.30 -13.98 12.29
CA ILE A 704 -35.64 -15.25 11.98
C ILE A 704 -36.57 -16.39 12.41
N GLU A 705 -36.87 -17.27 11.46
CA GLU A 705 -37.67 -18.48 11.67
C GLU A 705 -36.84 -19.72 11.37
N VAL A 706 -36.90 -20.71 12.26
CA VAL A 706 -36.23 -22.00 12.10
C VAL A 706 -37.27 -23.11 12.16
N ASN A 707 -37.30 -23.95 11.13
CA ASN A 707 -38.27 -25.05 10.99
C ASN A 707 -39.74 -24.61 11.21
N GLY A 708 -40.08 -23.39 10.78
CA GLY A 708 -41.42 -22.80 10.89
C GLY A 708 -41.74 -22.14 12.24
N ALA A 709 -40.81 -22.09 13.18
CA ALA A 709 -40.95 -21.40 14.46
C ALA A 709 -40.09 -20.13 14.49
N VAL A 710 -40.66 -19.00 14.92
CA VAL A 710 -39.91 -17.75 15.14
C VAL A 710 -38.97 -17.94 16.32
N VAL A 711 -37.67 -17.74 16.10
CA VAL A 711 -36.63 -17.88 17.13
C VAL A 711 -36.12 -16.53 17.63
N GLY A 712 -36.24 -15.47 16.83
CA GLY A 712 -35.81 -14.12 17.21
C GLY A 712 -36.29 -13.05 16.25
N THR A 713 -36.29 -11.80 16.73
CA THR A 713 -36.41 -10.59 15.91
C THR A 713 -35.29 -9.65 16.33
N GLU A 714 -34.26 -9.56 15.51
CA GLU A 714 -33.02 -8.87 15.84
C GLU A 714 -33.00 -7.46 15.24
N SER A 715 -32.50 -6.49 15.99
CA SER A 715 -32.27 -5.12 15.51
C SER A 715 -30.83 -4.99 15.02
N LEU A 716 -30.66 -4.93 13.70
CA LEU A 716 -29.35 -4.85 13.07
C LEU A 716 -28.96 -3.39 12.82
N LYS A 717 -27.67 -3.10 12.98
CA LYS A 717 -27.07 -1.84 12.56
C LYS A 717 -27.00 -1.78 11.04
N ASP A 718 -26.84 -0.59 10.47
CA ASP A 718 -26.48 -0.48 9.06
C ASP A 718 -25.09 -1.12 8.81
N SER A 719 -24.80 -1.40 7.55
CA SER A 719 -23.52 -1.95 7.10
C SER A 719 -22.64 -0.89 6.43
N GLY A 720 -22.95 0.40 6.58
CA GLY A 720 -22.34 1.49 5.83
C GLY A 720 -22.89 1.69 4.42
N GLY A 721 -23.86 0.87 3.99
CA GLY A 721 -24.53 1.00 2.69
C GLY A 721 -25.12 -0.30 2.16
N TRP A 722 -25.81 -0.26 1.02
CA TRP A 722 -26.41 -1.44 0.38
C TRP A 722 -25.39 -2.33 -0.37
N GLU A 723 -24.12 -1.93 -0.39
CA GLU A 723 -23.04 -2.63 -1.11
C GLU A 723 -22.00 -3.23 -0.16
N PHE A 724 -21.89 -2.68 1.06
CA PHE A 724 -20.99 -3.16 2.10
C PHE A 724 -21.67 -4.20 2.97
N VAL A 725 -20.90 -5.23 3.34
CA VAL A 725 -21.40 -6.37 4.07
C VAL A 725 -21.15 -6.17 5.56
N ASN A 726 -22.15 -6.50 6.37
CA ASN A 726 -22.00 -6.68 7.81
C ASN A 726 -22.50 -8.08 8.20
N LYS A 727 -22.25 -8.51 9.43
CA LYS A 727 -22.64 -9.84 9.92
C LYS A 727 -23.39 -9.74 11.23
N TRP A 728 -24.26 -10.71 11.46
CA TRP A 728 -24.93 -10.90 12.74
C TRP A 728 -24.88 -12.36 13.15
N THR A 729 -24.72 -12.60 14.46
CA THR A 729 -24.61 -13.95 15.03
C THR A 729 -25.71 -14.16 16.08
N ILE A 730 -26.41 -15.28 16.00
CA ILE A 730 -27.46 -15.67 16.95
C ILE A 730 -27.44 -17.19 17.18
N ASP A 731 -27.79 -17.62 18.39
CA ASP A 731 -27.94 -19.03 18.71
C ASP A 731 -29.33 -19.55 18.29
N VAL A 732 -29.37 -20.64 17.52
CA VAL A 732 -30.61 -21.24 16.99
C VAL A 732 -30.71 -22.74 17.23
N PRO A 733 -31.92 -23.28 17.46
CA PRO A 733 -32.12 -24.72 17.59
C PRO A 733 -32.22 -25.39 16.20
N LEU A 734 -31.30 -26.31 15.90
CA LEU A 734 -31.34 -27.12 14.67
C LEU A 734 -31.53 -28.60 14.98
N ASN A 735 -32.22 -29.31 14.09
CA ASN A 735 -32.31 -30.76 14.08
C ASN A 735 -31.10 -31.34 13.34
N ALA A 736 -30.66 -32.55 13.70
CA ALA A 736 -29.72 -33.31 12.88
C ALA A 736 -30.29 -33.50 11.46
N GLY A 737 -29.48 -33.23 10.43
CA GLY A 737 -29.89 -33.28 9.03
C GLY A 737 -30.30 -31.91 8.49
N ALA A 738 -31.22 -31.90 7.53
CA ALA A 738 -31.69 -30.70 6.85
C ALA A 738 -32.67 -29.88 7.70
N ASN A 739 -32.50 -28.56 7.69
CA ASN A 739 -33.34 -27.59 8.39
C ASN A 739 -33.73 -26.46 7.43
N THR A 740 -34.84 -25.78 7.73
CA THR A 740 -35.22 -24.56 7.03
C THR A 740 -34.97 -23.34 7.89
N ILE A 741 -34.36 -22.30 7.32
CA ILE A 741 -34.17 -20.99 7.96
C ILE A 741 -34.83 -19.93 7.08
N ARG A 742 -35.67 -19.07 7.65
CA ARG A 742 -36.36 -18.01 6.91
C ARG A 742 -36.10 -16.65 7.54
N PHE A 743 -35.73 -15.69 6.70
CA PHE A 743 -35.56 -14.29 7.05
C PHE A 743 -36.69 -13.47 6.45
N SER A 744 -37.34 -12.64 7.29
CA SER A 744 -38.44 -11.78 6.88
C SER A 744 -38.65 -10.65 7.87
N HIS A 745 -39.70 -9.85 7.70
CA HIS A 745 -40.23 -9.01 8.77
C HIS A 745 -41.73 -8.78 8.57
N PRO A 746 -42.58 -8.86 9.63
CA PRO A 746 -44.03 -8.90 9.47
C PRO A 746 -44.65 -7.58 8.99
N SER A 747 -44.04 -6.43 9.29
CA SER A 747 -44.69 -5.12 9.10
C SER A 747 -43.77 -3.99 8.64
N ALA A 748 -42.50 -4.28 8.37
CA ALA A 748 -41.47 -3.31 7.99
C ALA A 748 -40.52 -3.98 7.00
N TYR A 749 -39.65 -3.22 6.35
CA TYR A 749 -38.56 -3.77 5.55
C TYR A 749 -37.44 -4.25 6.47
N ALA A 750 -36.83 -5.38 6.10
CA ALA A 750 -35.64 -5.93 6.72
C ALA A 750 -34.38 -5.53 5.93
N PRO A 751 -33.18 -5.78 6.48
CA PRO A 751 -31.94 -5.84 5.70
C PRO A 751 -32.02 -6.84 4.56
N ASP A 752 -31.17 -6.68 3.55
CA ASP A 752 -30.98 -7.68 2.51
C ASP A 752 -29.99 -8.74 3.00
N VAL A 753 -30.25 -10.02 2.70
CA VAL A 753 -29.43 -11.15 3.19
C VAL A 753 -28.56 -11.66 2.05
N ASP A 754 -27.26 -11.80 2.34
CA ASP A 754 -26.25 -12.34 1.42
C ASP A 754 -26.10 -13.85 1.64
N ALA A 755 -25.54 -14.27 2.78
CA ALA A 755 -25.30 -15.68 3.06
C ALA A 755 -25.49 -16.02 4.54
N LEU A 756 -25.46 -17.32 4.86
CA LEU A 756 -25.35 -17.78 6.23
C LEU A 756 -24.37 -18.95 6.38
N ILE A 757 -23.86 -19.07 7.59
CA ILE A 757 -22.97 -20.13 8.08
C ILE A 757 -23.56 -20.66 9.38
N VAL A 758 -23.46 -21.98 9.57
CA VAL A 758 -23.86 -22.63 10.83
C VAL A 758 -22.64 -23.26 11.49
N SER A 759 -22.40 -22.89 12.73
CA SER A 759 -21.28 -23.39 13.52
C SER A 759 -21.77 -24.12 14.77
N ARG A 760 -21.04 -25.15 15.17
CA ARG A 760 -21.35 -25.94 16.37
C ARG A 760 -20.35 -25.65 17.47
N ARG A 761 -20.85 -25.24 18.64
CA ARG A 761 -20.07 -25.05 19.86
C ARG A 761 -20.00 -26.36 20.65
N THR A 762 -18.83 -26.67 21.18
CA THR A 762 -18.59 -27.82 22.05
C THR A 762 -17.72 -27.38 23.22
N GLU A 763 -18.28 -27.43 24.43
CA GLU A 763 -17.56 -27.14 25.68
C GLU A 763 -16.38 -28.10 25.85
N ALA A 764 -15.22 -27.59 26.24
CA ALA A 764 -14.01 -28.40 26.39
C ALA A 764 -14.15 -29.39 27.56
N GLU A 765 -14.88 -29.02 28.59
CA GLU A 765 -15.16 -29.78 29.80
C GLU A 765 -16.40 -30.69 29.72
N ALA A 766 -17.05 -30.78 28.55
CA ALA A 766 -18.19 -31.66 28.35
C ALA A 766 -17.85 -33.12 28.73
N ALA A 767 -18.76 -33.82 29.42
CA ALA A 767 -18.52 -35.16 29.97
C ALA A 767 -18.13 -36.24 28.93
N GLY A 768 -18.35 -35.99 27.64
CA GLY A 768 -17.93 -36.88 26.53
C GLY A 768 -16.48 -36.66 26.05
N ASN A 769 -15.80 -35.63 26.55
CA ASN A 769 -14.43 -35.30 26.18
C ASN A 769 -13.42 -36.06 27.07
N THR A 770 -12.19 -36.18 26.60
CA THR A 770 -11.12 -36.89 27.32
C THR A 770 -10.08 -35.90 27.82
N LEU A 771 -9.85 -35.88 29.14
CA LEU A 771 -8.80 -35.09 29.80
C LEU A 771 -7.63 -36.01 30.18
N ALA A 772 -6.40 -35.60 29.90
CA ALA A 772 -5.20 -36.36 30.21
C ALA A 772 -4.02 -35.47 30.63
N GLY A 773 -2.96 -36.09 31.15
CA GLY A 773 -1.69 -35.41 31.44
C GLY A 773 -1.76 -34.31 32.51
N GLY A 774 -2.76 -34.36 33.42
CA GLY A 774 -2.97 -33.35 34.47
C GLY A 774 -4.10 -32.37 34.17
N ALA A 775 -4.71 -32.43 32.98
CA ALA A 775 -5.83 -31.59 32.60
C ALA A 775 -7.07 -31.84 33.48
N THR A 776 -7.72 -30.77 33.95
CA THR A 776 -8.93 -30.85 34.78
C THR A 776 -9.89 -29.70 34.51
N ALA A 777 -11.20 -29.94 34.62
CA ALA A 777 -12.20 -28.87 34.58
C ALA A 777 -12.16 -28.04 35.87
N THR A 778 -12.01 -26.72 35.74
CA THR A 778 -11.96 -25.77 36.85
C THR A 778 -13.01 -24.68 36.64
N ALA A 779 -13.60 -24.17 37.73
CA ALA A 779 -14.58 -23.09 37.65
C ALA A 779 -13.96 -21.81 37.05
N CYS A 780 -14.63 -21.25 36.06
CA CYS A 780 -14.30 -19.99 35.39
C CYS A 780 -15.60 -19.23 35.17
N GLY A 781 -15.84 -18.19 35.98
CA GLY A 781 -17.11 -17.45 35.93
C GLY A 781 -17.44 -16.83 34.57
N PRO A 782 -16.47 -16.23 33.86
CA PRO A 782 -16.69 -15.66 32.52
C PRO A 782 -16.72 -16.68 31.38
N CYS A 783 -16.25 -17.91 31.58
CA CYS A 783 -16.22 -18.95 30.57
C CYS A 783 -17.62 -19.52 30.30
N SER A 784 -17.86 -20.04 29.10
CA SER A 784 -19.08 -20.79 28.82
C SER A 784 -19.20 -22.01 29.75
N GLY A 785 -20.44 -22.37 30.11
CA GLY A 785 -20.68 -23.42 31.09
C GLY A 785 -20.20 -23.13 32.53
N GLY A 786 -19.53 -21.99 32.77
CA GLY A 786 -18.96 -21.61 34.06
C GLY A 786 -17.67 -22.37 34.41
N SER A 787 -17.03 -23.03 33.46
CA SER A 787 -15.81 -23.82 33.66
C SER A 787 -14.89 -23.73 32.44
N ALA A 788 -13.61 -24.03 32.64
CA ALA A 788 -12.64 -24.23 31.57
C ALA A 788 -11.74 -25.41 31.92
N VAL A 789 -11.12 -26.02 30.91
CA VAL A 789 -10.09 -27.04 31.09
C VAL A 789 -8.74 -26.38 31.33
N THR A 790 -8.22 -26.58 32.54
CA THR A 790 -6.92 -26.08 32.97
C THR A 790 -5.90 -27.22 33.07
N GLY A 791 -4.63 -26.90 33.35
CA GLY A 791 -3.60 -27.91 33.58
C GLY A 791 -3.07 -28.56 32.30
N LEU A 792 -3.14 -27.84 31.17
CA LEU A 792 -2.58 -28.30 29.88
C LEU A 792 -1.05 -28.19 29.83
N ALA A 793 -0.43 -27.37 30.68
CA ALA A 793 1.02 -27.23 30.74
C ALA A 793 1.73 -28.54 31.10
N GLY A 794 2.89 -28.79 30.51
CA GLY A 794 3.68 -30.01 30.75
C GLY A 794 3.16 -31.25 30.02
N GLY A 795 2.44 -31.09 28.90
CA GLY A 795 1.89 -32.19 28.13
C GLY A 795 0.48 -32.63 28.54
N GLY A 796 -0.23 -31.83 29.34
CA GLY A 796 -1.65 -31.99 29.58
C GLY A 796 -2.45 -31.78 28.29
N SER A 797 -3.55 -32.52 28.14
CA SER A 797 -4.35 -32.47 26.91
C SER A 797 -5.84 -32.60 27.16
N VAL A 798 -6.62 -31.97 26.28
CA VAL A 798 -8.06 -32.18 26.13
C VAL A 798 -8.36 -32.65 24.71
N THR A 799 -9.06 -33.77 24.59
CA THR A 799 -9.63 -34.25 23.34
C THR A 799 -11.14 -34.00 23.33
N VAL A 800 -11.56 -33.06 22.48
CA VAL A 800 -12.96 -32.75 22.21
C VAL A 800 -13.48 -33.73 21.17
N ASN A 801 -14.43 -34.57 21.58
CA ASN A 801 -14.94 -35.68 20.77
C ASN A 801 -16.26 -35.33 20.09
N GLY A 802 -16.58 -36.03 19.00
CA GLY A 802 -17.90 -35.90 18.35
C GLY A 802 -18.07 -34.61 17.55
N VAL A 803 -16.96 -33.98 17.17
CA VAL A 803 -16.94 -32.79 16.33
C VAL A 803 -17.31 -33.18 14.91
N THR A 804 -18.40 -32.62 14.40
CA THR A 804 -18.90 -32.90 13.06
C THR A 804 -18.51 -31.77 12.11
N ALA A 805 -18.27 -32.10 10.85
CA ALA A 805 -18.13 -31.16 9.74
C ALA A 805 -19.02 -31.64 8.58
N SER A 806 -19.66 -30.72 7.87
CA SER A 806 -20.59 -31.11 6.79
C SER A 806 -19.86 -31.43 5.48
N ALA A 807 -18.66 -30.86 5.28
CA ALA A 807 -17.72 -31.18 4.23
C ALA A 807 -16.38 -31.68 4.80
N ALA A 808 -15.48 -32.12 3.92
CA ALA A 808 -14.10 -32.42 4.27
C ALA A 808 -13.21 -31.31 3.73
N GLY A 809 -12.19 -30.92 4.49
CA GLY A 809 -11.28 -29.84 4.11
C GLY A 809 -10.82 -29.06 5.32
N ASN A 810 -10.18 -27.91 5.08
CA ASN A 810 -9.67 -27.06 6.13
C ASN A 810 -10.79 -26.14 6.66
N HIS A 811 -11.30 -26.43 7.85
CA HIS A 811 -12.39 -25.67 8.47
C HIS A 811 -11.86 -24.60 9.42
N THR A 812 -12.64 -23.53 9.57
CA THR A 812 -12.42 -22.53 10.62
C THR A 812 -12.77 -23.14 11.97
N VAL A 813 -11.77 -23.26 12.85
CA VAL A 813 -11.93 -23.75 14.22
C VAL A 813 -11.56 -22.65 15.19
N ARG A 814 -12.56 -22.18 15.92
CA ARG A 814 -12.43 -21.15 16.96
C ARG A 814 -12.16 -21.81 18.30
N LEU A 815 -11.10 -21.41 18.98
CA LEU A 815 -10.77 -21.85 20.34
C LEU A 815 -10.94 -20.66 21.28
N ASP A 816 -11.94 -20.75 22.15
CA ASP A 816 -12.17 -19.76 23.20
C ASP A 816 -11.34 -20.20 24.42
N TYR A 817 -10.56 -19.28 24.99
CA TYR A 817 -9.56 -19.60 26.02
C TYR A 817 -9.29 -18.44 26.98
N ALA A 818 -8.65 -18.74 28.11
CA ALA A 818 -7.99 -17.77 28.97
C ALA A 818 -6.50 -18.11 29.12
N ALA A 819 -5.63 -17.10 29.21
CA ALA A 819 -4.20 -17.31 29.39
C ALA A 819 -3.58 -16.17 30.19
N THR A 820 -2.77 -16.49 31.20
CA THR A 820 -2.08 -15.47 32.02
C THR A 820 -0.78 -14.97 31.38
N LEU A 821 -0.18 -15.78 30.52
CA LEU A 821 1.04 -15.51 29.76
C LEU A 821 0.81 -16.01 28.34
N ASP A 822 1.60 -15.50 27.39
CA ASP A 822 1.64 -16.05 26.05
C ASP A 822 1.97 -17.54 26.13
N ALA A 823 1.16 -18.32 25.43
CA ALA A 823 1.20 -19.76 25.46
C ALA A 823 1.15 -20.32 24.05
N THR A 824 1.59 -21.56 23.90
CA THR A 824 1.49 -22.30 22.63
C THR A 824 0.92 -23.68 22.93
N ALA A 825 0.02 -24.16 22.08
CA ALA A 825 -0.46 -25.53 22.15
C ALA A 825 -0.42 -26.21 20.79
N GLN A 826 -0.25 -27.53 20.82
CA GLN A 826 -0.34 -28.38 19.64
C GLN A 826 -1.79 -28.84 19.48
N VAL A 827 -2.41 -28.52 18.34
CA VAL A 827 -3.78 -28.87 18.02
C VAL A 827 -3.79 -29.90 16.89
N SER A 828 -4.34 -31.09 17.14
CA SER A 828 -4.40 -32.17 16.15
C SER A 828 -5.82 -32.66 15.93
N VAL A 829 -6.10 -33.12 14.71
CA VAL A 829 -7.38 -33.75 14.35
C VAL A 829 -7.16 -35.24 14.14
N ASN A 830 -7.97 -36.08 14.80
CA ASN A 830 -7.99 -37.53 14.62
C ASN A 830 -6.60 -38.21 14.79
N GLY A 831 -5.73 -37.63 15.63
CA GLY A 831 -4.36 -38.12 15.85
C GLY A 831 -3.39 -37.86 14.69
N GLY A 832 -3.77 -36.98 13.75
CA GLY A 832 -2.91 -36.52 12.66
C GLY A 832 -1.80 -35.58 13.13
N ALA A 833 -1.06 -35.03 12.18
CA ALA A 833 -0.01 -34.05 12.47
C ALA A 833 -0.60 -32.82 13.18
N PRO A 834 -0.02 -32.37 14.31
CA PRO A 834 -0.52 -31.19 14.99
C PRO A 834 -0.13 -29.90 14.28
N VAL A 835 -0.98 -28.88 14.41
CA VAL A 835 -0.71 -27.48 14.10
C VAL A 835 -0.36 -26.78 15.41
N THR A 836 0.70 -25.97 15.40
CA THR A 836 1.01 -25.10 16.55
C THR A 836 0.09 -23.88 16.50
N VAL A 837 -0.61 -23.62 17.59
CA VAL A 837 -1.48 -22.46 17.76
C VAL A 837 -0.95 -21.62 18.89
N ASP A 838 -0.78 -20.32 18.63
CA ASP A 838 -0.37 -19.33 19.60
C ASP A 838 -1.60 -18.81 20.34
N PHE A 839 -1.48 -18.70 21.65
CA PHE A 839 -2.49 -18.23 22.58
C PHE A 839 -1.91 -17.02 23.33
N PRO A 840 -2.05 -15.81 22.78
CA PRO A 840 -1.65 -14.59 23.46
C PRO A 840 -2.21 -14.48 24.89
N SER A 841 -1.48 -13.85 25.79
CA SER A 841 -1.99 -13.58 27.14
C SER A 841 -3.27 -12.78 27.08
N THR A 842 -4.30 -13.25 27.78
CA THR A 842 -5.56 -12.52 27.96
C THR A 842 -5.49 -11.56 29.14
N GLY A 843 -4.34 -11.46 29.83
CA GLY A 843 -4.14 -10.62 31.01
C GLY A 843 -4.66 -11.22 32.31
N GLY A 844 -5.24 -12.42 32.30
CA GLY A 844 -5.70 -13.10 33.51
C GLY A 844 -6.45 -14.40 33.27
N ALA A 845 -6.52 -15.25 34.30
CA ALA A 845 -7.16 -16.58 34.25
C ALA A 845 -8.69 -16.55 34.06
N THR A 846 -9.31 -15.37 34.06
CA THR A 846 -10.75 -15.18 33.83
C THR A 846 -11.04 -14.23 32.68
N ALA A 847 -10.01 -13.68 32.04
CA ALA A 847 -10.17 -12.89 30.84
C ALA A 847 -10.17 -13.86 29.65
N THR A 848 -11.24 -13.87 28.87
CA THR A 848 -11.38 -14.78 27.74
C THR A 848 -11.03 -14.08 26.45
N ALA A 849 -10.32 -14.78 25.57
CA ALA A 849 -10.08 -14.39 24.20
C ALA A 849 -10.37 -15.57 23.27
N THR A 850 -10.20 -15.31 22.00
CA THR A 850 -10.48 -16.28 20.94
C THR A 850 -9.28 -16.33 20.00
N VAL A 851 -8.89 -17.53 19.60
CA VAL A 851 -7.96 -17.74 18.48
C VAL A 851 -8.61 -18.63 17.44
N THR A 852 -8.29 -18.40 16.16
CA THR A 852 -8.78 -19.19 15.04
C THR A 852 -7.64 -20.03 14.45
N ALA A 853 -7.90 -21.31 14.23
CA ALA A 853 -7.01 -22.22 13.52
C ALA A 853 -7.73 -22.88 12.34
N GLY A 854 -7.01 -23.09 11.24
CA GLY A 854 -7.50 -23.88 10.11
C GLY A 854 -7.15 -25.35 10.29
N LEU A 855 -8.15 -26.21 10.45
CA LEU A 855 -7.94 -27.64 10.72
C LEU A 855 -8.64 -28.52 9.69
N ASP A 856 -7.94 -29.55 9.20
CA ASP A 856 -8.50 -30.50 8.24
C ASP A 856 -9.44 -31.49 8.93
N LEU A 857 -10.75 -31.36 8.69
CA LEU A 857 -11.79 -32.24 9.26
C LEU A 857 -12.32 -33.23 8.20
N ALA A 858 -12.77 -34.39 8.66
CA ALA A 858 -13.45 -35.37 7.81
C ALA A 858 -14.97 -35.12 7.78
N ALA A 859 -15.56 -35.20 6.58
CA ALA A 859 -16.99 -35.02 6.37
C ALA A 859 -17.84 -36.08 7.09
N GLY A 860 -18.91 -35.64 7.76
CA GLY A 860 -19.93 -36.52 8.36
C GLY A 860 -19.43 -37.45 9.47
N ALA A 861 -18.17 -37.36 9.87
CA ALA A 861 -17.55 -38.18 10.90
C ALA A 861 -17.55 -37.47 12.26
N ALA A 862 -17.48 -38.26 13.34
CA ALA A 862 -17.15 -37.76 14.67
C ALA A 862 -15.62 -37.53 14.73
N ASN A 863 -15.19 -36.32 14.37
CA ASN A 863 -13.81 -35.91 14.52
C ASN A 863 -13.46 -35.73 16.00
N ALA A 864 -12.19 -35.97 16.32
CA ALA A 864 -11.61 -35.73 17.63
C ALA A 864 -10.53 -34.64 17.51
N ILE A 865 -10.77 -33.48 18.11
CA ILE A 865 -9.81 -32.38 18.14
C ILE A 865 -9.08 -32.43 19.48
N THR A 866 -7.76 -32.61 19.45
CA THR A 866 -6.93 -32.69 20.66
C THR A 866 -6.04 -31.46 20.77
N VAL A 867 -6.19 -30.72 21.86
CA VAL A 867 -5.32 -29.59 22.24
C VAL A 867 -4.37 -30.09 23.33
N THR A 868 -3.06 -30.00 23.07
CA THR A 868 -2.00 -30.46 23.99
C THR A 868 -1.05 -29.31 24.30
N GLY A 869 -0.88 -28.98 25.59
CA GLY A 869 0.07 -27.95 25.99
C GLY A 869 1.52 -28.43 25.88
N GLY A 870 2.43 -27.51 25.60
CA GLY A 870 3.87 -27.78 25.56
C GLY A 870 4.50 -27.90 26.95
N SER A 871 5.84 -27.86 27.01
CA SER A 871 6.58 -27.81 28.28
C SER A 871 6.53 -26.45 28.99
N GLY A 872 6.02 -25.41 28.33
CA GLY A 872 5.87 -24.05 28.85
C GLY A 872 4.46 -23.73 29.34
N ALA A 873 4.09 -22.45 29.32
CA ALA A 873 2.73 -22.01 29.58
C ALA A 873 1.75 -22.61 28.56
N ALA A 874 0.50 -22.83 29.00
CA ALA A 874 -0.56 -23.39 28.17
C ALA A 874 -1.87 -22.61 28.43
N PRO A 875 -2.77 -22.54 27.45
CA PRO A 875 -4.07 -21.91 27.64
C PRO A 875 -4.96 -22.74 28.57
N ASP A 876 -5.90 -22.07 29.23
CA ASP A 876 -7.07 -22.68 29.83
C ASP A 876 -8.19 -22.66 28.78
N LEU A 877 -8.59 -23.84 28.28
CA LEU A 877 -9.51 -23.95 27.14
C LEU A 877 -10.97 -23.96 27.63
N ASP A 878 -11.78 -23.02 27.15
CA ASP A 878 -13.20 -22.91 27.45
C ASP A 878 -14.00 -23.81 26.50
N ARG A 879 -14.01 -23.49 25.20
CA ARG A 879 -14.76 -24.27 24.20
C ARG A 879 -14.14 -24.21 22.81
N ILE A 880 -14.62 -25.11 21.96
CA ILE A 880 -14.30 -25.13 20.53
C ILE A 880 -15.57 -24.89 19.71
N THR A 881 -15.50 -23.97 18.75
CA THR A 881 -16.53 -23.76 17.74
C THR A 881 -16.01 -24.18 16.37
N VAL A 882 -16.75 -25.05 15.69
CA VAL A 882 -16.41 -25.49 14.33
C VAL A 882 -17.47 -25.01 13.37
N THR A 883 -17.03 -24.34 12.31
CA THR A 883 -17.86 -23.98 11.17
C THR A 883 -18.15 -25.21 10.33
N ASN A 884 -19.44 -25.56 10.15
CA ASN A 884 -19.84 -26.79 9.45
C ASN A 884 -19.82 -26.65 7.95
#